data_AF-A0A200QQQ2-F1
#
_entry.id   AF-A0A200QQQ2-F1
#
_cell.length_a   1.000
_cell.length_b   1.000
_cell.length_c   1.000
_cell.angle_alpha   90.00
_cell.angle_beta   90.00
_cell.angle_gamma   90.00
#
_symmetry.space_group_name_H-M   'P 1'
#
loop_
_entity.id
_entity.type
_entity.pdbx_description
1 polymer ?
#
loop_
_entity_poly.entity_id
_entity_poly.type
_entity_poly.pdbx_seq_one_letter_code
_entity_poly.pdbx_strand_id
1 'polypeptide(L)'
;MMEFFESLGVDMDTSDMSFSVSLDKGRGCEWGSRNGFSSLFAQKKNLLNPYFWQMIQEIIKFKNDVIQYLEHLESNPDIDRNETLGHFIKSHGYSELFQKAYLVPFCGSIWSCSSEGVMSFSAFSVLSFCRNHHLLQLFGRPQWLTVRWRSHSYVNKVREELERRGCQIRTGCAVRSVSIYDGGCTVTGVDGSEENYDGCIMGVHAPDALSLLGNQATYEETRILGAFQYASSDIFLHRDKNLMPQNPTAWSAWNFLGNTGNRICLTYWLNVLQNITETSLPFLVTLNPPHTPDNTLLKWSTSHPVPSVAASKASLELDGVQGKRGIWFCGAYQGYGFHEDGLKAGIIAAHSVLGKNCVLLRNREHMVPSLTETGARLFVTRFLGNFISTGCLNLLEEGGTVFSFEGTNKKCHLKSVLRVHSPQFYWKIATQADLGLADAYINGDFSFVDKEEGLLNLFMIFIANRDMNNSVSKHSKRGWWTPLFFTAGIASAKYFLRHVSRQNTLTQARRNISRHYDLSNDLFSLFLDETMTYSCAIFERENEDLKDAQLRKITLLIEKAKVDSKHEVLEIGCGWGTLAIEVVKRTGCKYTGITLSEEQLKYAESRVKEAGLQDRIRFLLCDYRQLPDSHKYDRIISCEMIEAVGHEFMEDFFGSCDSVLAENGLFVLQFISIPDERYDEYRQSSDFIKEYIFPGGCLPSLSRLTSAMAAASRLCVEHIENIGIHYYQTLMCWRNNFMAKQSKILALGFDEKFIRTWEYYFIYCAAGFKTRTLGNYQLEQHQLKLEQLRLELEKHQLELGKHQLVLELEKHQLRMENWSVEVQSLMILLVEMMKG
;
A
#
# COMPACT_ATOMS: atom_id res chain seq x y z
N MET A 1 -1.95 -17.28 13.93
CA MET A 1 -0.88 -16.78 14.81
C MET A 1 -0.52 -15.33 14.49
N MET A 2 -0.10 -15.04 13.26
CA MET A 2 0.25 -13.68 12.83
C MET A 2 -0.88 -12.66 13.06
N GLU A 3 -2.10 -12.96 12.62
CA GLU A 3 -3.28 -12.11 12.87
C GLU A 3 -3.57 -11.90 14.36
N PHE A 4 -3.30 -12.91 15.19
CA PHE A 4 -3.48 -12.82 16.64
C PHE A 4 -2.45 -11.89 17.29
N PHE A 5 -1.18 -11.95 16.85
CA PHE A 5 -0.16 -11.00 17.28
C PHE A 5 -0.45 -9.59 16.80
N GLU A 6 -0.91 -9.44 15.56
CA GLU A 6 -1.36 -8.16 15.00
C GLU A 6 -2.50 -7.55 15.82
N SER A 7 -3.52 -8.34 16.18
CA SER A 7 -4.65 -7.85 17.01
C SER A 7 -4.23 -7.44 18.42
N LEU A 8 -3.13 -7.98 18.94
CA LEU A 8 -2.55 -7.61 20.24
C LEU A 8 -1.50 -6.49 20.12
N GLY A 9 -1.20 -6.02 18.90
CA GLY A 9 -0.11 -5.07 18.65
C GLY A 9 1.26 -5.59 19.06
N VAL A 10 1.52 -6.89 18.94
CA VAL A 10 2.82 -7.51 19.27
C VAL A 10 3.77 -7.34 18.09
N ASP A 11 4.92 -6.73 18.35
CA ASP A 11 5.98 -6.55 17.35
C ASP A 11 6.73 -7.86 17.08
N MET A 12 7.24 -8.00 15.85
CA MET A 12 8.01 -9.15 15.40
C MET A 12 9.27 -8.69 14.66
N ASP A 13 10.36 -9.44 14.84
CA ASP A 13 11.64 -9.24 14.15
C ASP A 13 11.90 -10.41 13.19
N THR A 14 12.76 -10.21 12.19
CA THR A 14 13.24 -11.29 11.33
C THR A 14 14.08 -12.30 12.12
N SER A 15 14.00 -13.57 11.76
CA SER A 15 14.73 -14.67 12.39
C SER A 15 15.39 -15.55 11.34
N ASP A 16 16.61 -16.02 11.63
CA ASP A 16 17.33 -16.98 10.81
C ASP A 16 17.07 -18.40 11.34
N MET A 17 16.51 -19.25 10.48
CA MET A 17 16.16 -20.66 10.75
C MET A 17 17.01 -21.60 9.88
N SER A 18 18.27 -21.24 9.66
CA SER A 18 19.24 -22.09 8.97
C SER A 18 19.47 -23.40 9.72
N PHE A 19 19.79 -24.45 8.97
CA PHE A 19 20.01 -25.79 9.50
C PHE A 19 21.41 -26.29 9.14
N SER A 20 22.00 -27.11 9.99
CA SER A 20 23.25 -27.80 9.72
C SER A 20 23.26 -29.20 10.30
N VAL A 21 24.11 -30.03 9.71
CA VAL A 21 24.36 -31.41 10.12
C VAL A 21 25.86 -31.56 10.30
N SER A 22 26.28 -32.14 11.41
CA SER A 22 27.65 -32.57 11.69
C SER A 22 27.63 -33.98 12.25
N LEU A 23 27.94 -34.97 11.40
CA LEU A 23 27.99 -36.38 11.81
C LEU A 23 29.42 -36.78 12.20
N ASP A 24 29.53 -37.70 13.15
CA ASP A 24 30.80 -38.30 13.61
C ASP A 24 31.86 -37.26 14.03
N LYS A 25 31.39 -36.17 14.68
CA LYS A 25 32.22 -35.01 15.06
C LYS A 25 32.92 -34.40 13.84
N GLY A 26 32.16 -34.13 12.78
CA GLY A 26 32.66 -33.50 11.54
C GLY A 26 33.50 -34.41 10.62
N ARG A 27 33.76 -35.67 11.00
CA ARG A 27 34.52 -36.63 10.17
C ARG A 27 33.67 -37.29 9.09
N GLY A 28 32.38 -37.48 9.38
CA GLY A 28 31.38 -38.00 8.45
C GLY A 28 30.96 -36.91 7.46
N CYS A 29 29.65 -36.68 7.37
CA CYS A 29 29.06 -35.60 6.57
C CYS A 29 28.89 -34.34 7.43
N GLU A 30 29.38 -33.20 6.93
CA GLU A 30 29.18 -31.89 7.57
C GLU A 30 28.82 -30.81 6.53
N TRP A 31 27.66 -30.19 6.69
CA TRP A 31 27.12 -29.14 5.80
C TRP A 31 26.11 -28.25 6.54
N GLY A 32 25.86 -27.05 6.03
CA GLY A 32 24.84 -26.13 6.55
C GLY A 32 24.21 -25.22 5.50
N SER A 33 23.18 -24.48 5.86
CA SER A 33 22.40 -23.65 4.92
C SER A 33 22.54 -22.14 5.11
N ARG A 34 23.23 -21.66 6.16
CA ARG A 34 23.24 -20.24 6.53
C ARG A 34 23.90 -19.31 5.50
N ASN A 35 25.12 -19.63 5.08
CA ASN A 35 25.92 -18.77 4.19
C ASN A 35 25.95 -19.30 2.75
N GLY A 36 24.82 -19.84 2.28
CA GLY A 36 24.67 -20.37 0.93
C GLY A 36 25.69 -21.47 0.59
N PHE A 37 26.36 -21.35 -0.56
CA PHE A 37 27.33 -22.33 -1.03
C PHE A 37 28.50 -22.56 -0.07
N SER A 38 28.92 -21.54 0.69
CA SER A 38 30.03 -21.68 1.63
C SER A 38 29.69 -22.59 2.83
N SER A 39 28.43 -22.57 3.28
CA SER A 39 27.94 -23.48 4.31
C SER A 39 27.60 -24.86 3.73
N LEU A 40 27.04 -24.92 2.51
CA LEU A 40 26.68 -26.20 1.88
C LEU A 40 27.92 -27.05 1.62
N PHE A 41 29.01 -26.42 1.19
CA PHE A 41 30.31 -27.05 0.95
C PHE A 41 31.32 -26.74 2.06
N ALA A 42 30.87 -26.69 3.31
CA ALA A 42 31.74 -26.53 4.47
C ALA A 42 32.89 -27.55 4.44
N GLN A 43 32.58 -28.81 4.13
CA GLN A 43 33.57 -29.79 3.72
C GLN A 43 33.86 -29.65 2.22
N LYS A 44 34.96 -28.97 1.85
CA LYS A 44 35.35 -28.74 0.44
C LYS A 44 35.45 -30.02 -0.41
N LYS A 45 35.79 -31.17 0.20
CA LYS A 45 35.80 -32.49 -0.45
C LYS A 45 34.45 -32.86 -1.08
N ASN A 46 33.34 -32.32 -0.57
CA ASN A 46 32.00 -32.60 -1.07
C ASN A 46 31.73 -32.00 -2.45
N LEU A 47 32.52 -31.02 -2.90
CA LEU A 47 32.43 -30.50 -4.28
C LEU A 47 32.68 -31.58 -5.34
N LEU A 48 33.53 -32.57 -5.01
CA LEU A 48 33.91 -33.66 -5.90
C LEU A 48 33.30 -35.01 -5.47
N ASN A 49 32.45 -35.03 -4.44
CA ASN A 49 31.86 -36.26 -3.92
C ASN A 49 30.54 -36.59 -4.65
N PRO A 50 30.50 -37.63 -5.50
CA PRO A 50 29.29 -37.95 -6.26
C PRO A 50 28.10 -38.33 -5.37
N TYR A 51 28.34 -38.94 -4.21
CA TYR A 51 27.28 -39.29 -3.26
C TYR A 51 26.65 -38.05 -2.61
N PHE A 52 27.45 -37.00 -2.36
CA PHE A 52 26.92 -35.74 -1.84
C PHE A 52 26.02 -35.06 -2.87
N TRP A 53 26.43 -35.04 -4.15
CA TRP A 53 25.59 -34.52 -5.23
C TRP A 53 24.33 -35.35 -5.45
N GLN A 54 24.40 -36.67 -5.32
CA GLN A 54 23.22 -37.55 -5.32
C GLN A 54 22.24 -37.13 -4.22
N MET A 55 22.70 -36.91 -2.98
CA MET A 55 21.87 -36.42 -1.89
C MET A 55 21.18 -35.10 -2.24
N ILE A 56 21.89 -34.14 -2.84
CA ILE A 56 21.29 -32.85 -3.26
C ILE A 56 20.19 -33.05 -4.32
N GLN A 57 20.41 -33.92 -5.29
CA GLN A 57 19.40 -34.28 -6.29
C GLN A 57 18.19 -34.97 -5.65
N GLU A 58 18.42 -35.87 -4.70
CA GLU A 58 17.39 -36.56 -3.94
C GLU A 58 16.55 -35.59 -3.11
N ILE A 59 17.12 -34.52 -2.56
CA ILE A 59 16.35 -33.48 -1.85
C ILE A 59 15.36 -32.77 -2.80
N ILE A 60 15.77 -32.49 -4.03
CA ILE A 60 14.90 -31.89 -5.04
C ILE A 60 13.81 -32.88 -5.46
N LYS A 61 14.17 -34.15 -5.69
CA LYS A 61 13.21 -35.23 -6.00
C LYS A 61 12.19 -35.40 -4.88
N PHE A 62 12.65 -35.42 -3.63
CA PHE A 62 11.82 -35.59 -2.42
C PHE A 62 10.72 -34.55 -2.32
N LYS A 63 10.99 -33.29 -2.67
CA LYS A 63 9.95 -32.26 -2.72
C LYS A 63 8.81 -32.65 -3.66
N ASN A 64 9.11 -33.15 -4.85
CA ASN A 64 8.11 -33.48 -5.86
C ASN A 64 7.33 -34.76 -5.47
N ASP A 65 8.04 -35.79 -5.01
CA ASP A 65 7.43 -37.04 -4.54
C ASP A 65 6.45 -36.77 -3.39
N VAL A 66 6.83 -35.90 -2.44
CA VAL A 66 5.97 -35.50 -1.32
C VAL A 66 4.71 -34.77 -1.78
N ILE A 67 4.82 -33.84 -2.74
CA ILE A 67 3.66 -33.12 -3.25
C ILE A 67 2.68 -34.09 -3.91
N GLN A 68 3.17 -34.97 -4.80
CA GLN A 68 2.34 -35.97 -5.47
C GLN A 68 1.67 -36.93 -4.48
N TYR A 69 2.42 -37.38 -3.47
CA TYR A 69 1.92 -38.23 -2.41
C TYR A 69 0.74 -37.60 -1.65
N LEU A 70 0.89 -36.35 -1.23
CA LEU A 70 -0.14 -35.64 -0.47
C LEU A 70 -1.36 -35.33 -1.35
N GLU A 71 -1.16 -34.89 -2.60
CA GLU A 71 -2.26 -34.65 -3.55
C GLU A 71 -3.07 -35.94 -3.81
N HIS A 72 -2.40 -37.09 -3.92
CA HIS A 72 -3.07 -38.37 -4.09
C HIS A 72 -3.95 -38.73 -2.88
N LEU A 73 -3.44 -38.56 -1.65
CA LEU A 73 -4.20 -38.83 -0.42
C LEU A 73 -5.31 -37.82 -0.14
N GLU A 74 -5.13 -36.57 -0.56
CA GLU A 74 -6.15 -35.51 -0.42
C GLU A 74 -7.28 -35.68 -1.44
N SER A 75 -6.98 -36.17 -2.65
CA SER A 75 -7.99 -36.48 -3.68
C SER A 75 -8.74 -37.79 -3.45
N ASN A 76 -8.25 -38.67 -2.58
CA ASN A 76 -8.83 -39.98 -2.29
C ASN A 76 -9.01 -40.16 -0.77
N PRO A 77 -10.06 -39.56 -0.16
CA PRO A 77 -10.22 -39.53 1.30
C PRO A 77 -10.45 -40.91 1.94
N ASP A 78 -10.88 -41.90 1.15
CA ASP A 78 -11.12 -43.27 1.61
C ASP A 78 -9.83 -44.10 1.78
N ILE A 79 -8.68 -43.59 1.34
CA ILE A 79 -7.38 -44.27 1.49
C ILE A 79 -6.90 -44.17 2.93
N ASP A 80 -6.54 -45.32 3.51
CA ASP A 80 -5.99 -45.38 4.86
C ASP A 80 -4.59 -44.76 4.94
N ARG A 81 -4.40 -43.83 5.88
CA ARG A 81 -3.18 -43.02 6.04
C ARG A 81 -2.17 -43.67 7.01
N ASN A 82 -2.00 -44.98 6.87
CA ASN A 82 -1.19 -45.81 7.78
C ASN A 82 0.30 -45.87 7.45
N GLU A 83 0.70 -45.33 6.30
CA GLU A 83 2.08 -45.44 5.87
C GLU A 83 3.01 -44.70 6.82
N THR A 84 4.10 -45.37 7.20
CA THR A 84 5.17 -44.76 7.98
C THR A 84 6.16 -44.06 7.07
N LEU A 85 6.88 -43.07 7.59
CA LEU A 85 7.92 -42.37 6.85
C LEU A 85 8.99 -43.35 6.34
N GLY A 86 9.35 -44.37 7.12
CA GLY A 86 10.27 -45.42 6.70
C GLY A 86 9.77 -46.22 5.50
N HIS A 87 8.47 -46.52 5.42
CA HIS A 87 7.89 -47.21 4.27
C HIS A 87 7.92 -46.31 3.02
N PHE A 88 7.53 -45.04 3.14
CA PHE A 88 7.58 -44.05 2.08
C PHE A 88 9.00 -43.91 1.50
N ILE A 89 10.00 -43.82 2.36
CA ILE A 89 11.39 -43.67 1.94
C ILE A 89 11.91 -44.94 1.23
N LYS A 90 11.53 -46.11 1.73
CA LYS A 90 11.90 -47.39 1.12
C LYS A 90 11.24 -47.60 -0.24
N SER A 91 9.97 -47.23 -0.41
CA SER A 91 9.23 -47.40 -1.66
C SER A 91 9.76 -46.52 -2.80
N HIS A 92 10.33 -45.35 -2.48
CA HIS A 92 10.87 -44.40 -3.46
C HIS A 92 12.38 -44.52 -3.71
N GLY A 93 13.07 -45.42 -2.98
CA GLY A 93 14.45 -45.81 -3.23
C GLY A 93 15.51 -44.76 -2.84
N TYR A 94 15.28 -43.98 -1.79
CA TYR A 94 16.23 -42.94 -1.34
C TYR A 94 17.51 -43.51 -0.71
N SER A 95 18.65 -42.89 -1.01
CA SER A 95 19.97 -43.33 -0.51
C SER A 95 20.10 -43.24 1.02
N GLU A 96 21.00 -44.06 1.56
CA GLU A 96 21.33 -44.04 2.99
C GLU A 96 21.92 -42.69 3.43
N LEU A 97 22.70 -42.04 2.56
CA LEU A 97 23.27 -40.73 2.85
C LEU A 97 22.19 -39.66 2.97
N PHE A 98 21.20 -39.65 2.07
CA PHE A 98 20.03 -38.76 2.19
C PHE A 98 19.28 -38.98 3.50
N GLN A 99 19.06 -40.24 3.87
CA GLN A 99 18.38 -40.56 5.12
C GLN A 99 19.17 -40.05 6.34
N LYS A 100 20.46 -40.39 6.44
CA LYS A 100 21.31 -40.09 7.61
C LYS A 100 21.80 -38.66 7.70
N ALA A 101 22.01 -37.98 6.58
CA ALA A 101 22.60 -36.65 6.52
C ALA A 101 21.63 -35.54 6.13
N TYR A 102 20.37 -35.86 5.82
CA TYR A 102 19.31 -34.87 5.58
C TYR A 102 18.02 -35.19 6.34
N LEU A 103 17.30 -36.26 5.97
CA LEU A 103 15.93 -36.50 6.45
C LEU A 103 15.87 -36.74 7.97
N VAL A 104 16.65 -37.70 8.48
CA VAL A 104 16.67 -38.03 9.92
C VAL A 104 17.16 -36.86 10.76
N PRO A 105 18.29 -36.20 10.45
CA PRO A 105 18.70 -35.01 11.17
C PRO A 105 17.61 -33.95 11.21
N PHE A 106 16.92 -33.73 10.09
CA PHE A 106 15.92 -32.70 9.96
C PHE A 106 14.66 -33.01 10.79
N CYS A 107 14.02 -34.16 10.56
CA CYS A 107 12.85 -34.59 11.34
C CYS A 107 13.19 -34.80 12.82
N GLY A 108 14.35 -35.39 13.11
CA GLY A 108 14.84 -35.59 14.47
C GLY A 108 15.00 -34.27 15.21
N SER A 109 15.45 -33.21 14.54
CA SER A 109 15.60 -31.89 15.16
C SER A 109 14.26 -31.19 15.43
N ILE A 110 13.25 -31.43 14.60
CA ILE A 110 11.92 -30.82 14.74
C ILE A 110 11.15 -31.47 15.89
N TRP A 111 11.12 -32.80 15.96
CA TRP A 111 10.32 -33.56 16.95
C TRP A 111 11.16 -34.16 18.08
N SER A 112 12.45 -33.82 18.16
CA SER A 112 13.38 -34.29 19.21
C SER A 112 13.42 -35.82 19.38
N CYS A 113 13.31 -36.57 18.27
CA CYS A 113 13.19 -38.02 18.26
C CYS A 113 14.41 -38.72 17.65
N SER A 114 14.66 -39.96 18.09
CA SER A 114 15.73 -40.81 17.58
C SER A 114 15.58 -41.15 16.09
N SER A 115 16.64 -41.63 15.46
CA SER A 115 16.60 -42.09 14.06
C SER A 115 15.56 -43.19 13.81
N GLU A 116 15.43 -44.13 14.74
CA GLU A 116 14.44 -45.21 14.66
C GLU A 116 13.03 -44.65 14.86
N GLY A 117 12.87 -43.71 15.79
CA GLY A 117 11.62 -42.99 16.02
C GLY A 117 11.15 -42.25 14.76
N VAL A 118 12.04 -41.52 14.09
CA VAL A 118 11.72 -40.77 12.87
C VAL A 118 11.15 -41.68 11.77
N MET A 119 11.72 -42.87 11.58
CA MET A 119 11.23 -43.81 10.56
C MET A 119 9.85 -44.40 10.88
N SER A 120 9.44 -44.37 12.15
CA SER A 120 8.11 -44.82 12.60
C SER A 120 7.01 -43.75 12.51
N PHE A 121 7.37 -42.50 12.18
CA PHE A 121 6.42 -41.40 12.08
C PHE A 121 5.36 -41.65 11.00
N SER A 122 4.18 -41.05 11.16
CA SER A 122 3.18 -41.00 10.08
C SER A 122 3.73 -40.22 8.90
N ALA A 123 3.82 -40.86 7.73
CA ALA A 123 4.26 -40.20 6.50
C ALA A 123 3.33 -39.01 6.17
N PHE A 124 2.02 -39.24 6.20
CA PHE A 124 1.04 -38.18 5.94
C PHE A 124 1.23 -36.96 6.85
N SER A 125 1.34 -37.16 8.17
CA SER A 125 1.47 -36.05 9.12
C SER A 125 2.76 -35.26 8.91
N VAL A 126 3.91 -35.94 8.90
CA VAL A 126 5.23 -35.28 8.79
C VAL A 126 5.42 -34.61 7.42
N LEU A 127 5.02 -35.28 6.34
CA LEU A 127 5.16 -34.72 5.00
C LEU A 127 4.22 -33.53 4.80
N SER A 128 3.00 -33.58 5.35
CA SER A 128 2.09 -32.42 5.38
C SER A 128 2.70 -31.25 6.13
N PHE A 129 3.33 -31.49 7.28
CA PHE A 129 4.05 -30.45 8.03
C PHE A 129 5.16 -29.83 7.17
N CYS A 130 5.98 -30.65 6.53
CA CYS A 130 7.08 -30.16 5.69
C CYS A 130 6.59 -29.34 4.48
N ARG A 131 5.49 -29.75 3.84
CA ARG A 131 4.82 -28.98 2.77
C ARG A 131 4.32 -27.64 3.32
N ASN A 132 3.55 -27.68 4.40
CA ASN A 132 2.88 -26.51 4.99
C ASN A 132 3.85 -25.46 5.57
N HIS A 133 5.08 -25.87 5.92
CA HIS A 133 6.12 -24.99 6.47
C HIS A 133 7.27 -24.74 5.48
N HIS A 134 7.12 -25.13 4.21
CA HIS A 134 8.13 -24.94 3.14
C HIS A 134 9.51 -25.49 3.48
N LEU A 135 9.54 -26.61 4.19
CA LEU A 135 10.75 -27.25 4.68
C LEU A 135 11.35 -28.26 3.68
N LEU A 136 10.70 -28.44 2.52
CA LEU A 136 11.14 -29.36 1.46
C LEU A 136 12.26 -28.81 0.56
N GLN A 137 12.69 -27.56 0.76
CA GLN A 137 13.71 -26.90 -0.08
C GLN A 137 14.95 -26.47 0.71
N LEU A 138 16.12 -26.60 0.08
CA LEU A 138 17.43 -26.19 0.63
C LEU A 138 17.64 -24.67 0.61
N PHE A 139 17.15 -24.00 -0.44
CA PHE A 139 17.30 -22.57 -0.66
C PHE A 139 15.93 -21.91 -0.84
N GLY A 140 15.86 -20.59 -0.58
CA GLY A 140 14.63 -19.81 -0.76
C GLY A 140 13.52 -20.16 0.23
N ARG A 141 13.86 -20.62 1.43
CA ARG A 141 12.89 -20.82 2.53
C ARG A 141 12.22 -19.48 2.88
N PRO A 142 10.94 -19.50 3.31
CA PRO A 142 10.25 -18.29 3.73
C PRO A 142 11.02 -17.60 4.87
N GLN A 143 10.89 -16.27 4.93
CA GLN A 143 11.48 -15.48 6.01
C GLN A 143 10.76 -15.84 7.32
N TRP A 144 11.50 -16.38 8.28
CA TRP A 144 10.97 -16.67 9.60
C TRP A 144 10.97 -15.42 10.48
N LEU A 145 10.06 -15.37 11.44
CA LEU A 145 9.89 -14.26 12.36
C LEU A 145 10.04 -14.75 13.80
N THR A 146 10.50 -13.87 14.67
CA THR A 146 10.52 -14.08 16.11
C THR A 146 9.79 -12.93 16.80
N VAL A 147 9.12 -13.21 17.91
CA VAL A 147 8.44 -12.16 18.69
C VAL A 147 9.49 -11.23 19.28
N ARG A 148 9.35 -9.93 19.00
CA ARG A 148 10.18 -8.89 19.59
C ARG A 148 9.93 -8.89 21.09
N TRP A 149 10.99 -8.90 21.90
CA TRP A 149 10.91 -9.08 23.35
C TRP A 149 10.39 -10.44 23.84
N ARG A 150 10.43 -11.47 22.97
CA ARG A 150 10.18 -12.88 23.29
C ARG A 150 8.76 -13.17 23.77
N SER A 151 8.53 -14.43 24.16
CA SER A 151 7.22 -14.95 24.51
C SER A 151 6.54 -14.20 25.65
N HIS A 152 7.30 -13.69 26.61
CA HIS A 152 6.77 -12.90 27.72
C HIS A 152 5.97 -11.68 27.25
N SER A 153 6.38 -11.05 26.15
CA SER A 153 5.69 -9.88 25.59
C SER A 153 4.25 -10.21 25.19
N TYR A 154 4.02 -11.26 24.39
CA TYR A 154 2.67 -11.58 23.96
C TYR A 154 1.85 -12.22 25.07
N VAL A 155 2.48 -13.02 25.95
CA VAL A 155 1.79 -13.64 27.09
C VAL A 155 1.23 -12.57 28.03
N ASN A 156 1.99 -11.52 28.32
CA ASN A 156 1.51 -10.40 29.14
C ASN A 156 0.34 -9.67 28.48
N LYS A 157 0.41 -9.40 27.18
CA LYS A 157 -0.69 -8.74 26.46
C LYS A 157 -1.97 -9.57 26.43
N VAL A 158 -1.84 -10.90 26.29
CA VAL A 158 -2.97 -11.81 26.40
C VAL A 158 -3.56 -11.76 27.81
N ARG A 159 -2.73 -11.80 28.86
CA ARG A 159 -3.17 -11.67 30.25
C ARG A 159 -3.95 -10.36 30.46
N GLU A 160 -3.38 -9.24 30.05
CA GLU A 160 -4.00 -7.91 30.19
C GLU A 160 -5.35 -7.83 29.48
N GLU A 161 -5.46 -8.37 28.26
CA GLU A 161 -6.71 -8.38 27.50
C GLU A 161 -7.78 -9.29 28.13
N LEU A 162 -7.37 -10.42 28.71
CA LEU A 162 -8.26 -11.32 29.46
C LEU A 162 -8.77 -10.66 30.75
N GLU A 163 -7.87 -10.06 31.54
CA GLU A 163 -8.22 -9.34 32.78
C GLU A 163 -9.15 -8.15 32.49
N ARG A 164 -8.89 -7.39 31.42
CA ARG A 164 -9.77 -6.29 30.96
C ARG A 164 -11.19 -6.75 30.64
N ARG A 165 -11.35 -8.01 30.22
CA ARG A 165 -12.66 -8.63 29.95
C ARG A 165 -13.28 -9.28 31.19
N GLY A 166 -12.67 -9.14 32.36
CA GLY A 166 -13.15 -9.71 33.62
C GLY A 166 -12.77 -11.17 33.84
N CYS A 167 -11.81 -11.71 33.08
CA CYS A 167 -11.32 -13.07 33.31
C CYS A 167 -10.46 -13.12 34.58
N GLN A 168 -10.69 -14.11 35.44
CA GLN A 168 -9.87 -14.37 36.61
C GLN A 168 -8.74 -15.32 36.24
N ILE A 169 -7.50 -14.87 36.37
CA ILE A 169 -6.30 -15.68 36.11
C ILE A 169 -5.65 -16.05 37.43
N ARG A 170 -5.49 -17.35 37.69
CA ARG A 170 -4.85 -17.88 38.90
C ARG A 170 -3.61 -18.67 38.54
N THR A 171 -2.47 -18.26 39.09
CA THR A 171 -1.17 -18.90 38.91
C THR A 171 -0.71 -19.56 40.20
N GLY A 172 0.07 -20.63 40.12
CA GLY A 172 0.53 -21.35 41.31
C GLY A 172 -0.53 -22.28 41.92
N CYS A 173 -1.66 -22.48 41.24
CA CYS A 173 -2.73 -23.39 41.64
C CYS A 173 -2.60 -24.71 40.87
N ALA A 174 -1.82 -25.65 41.39
CA ALA A 174 -1.69 -26.97 40.76
C ALA A 174 -2.99 -27.77 40.92
N VAL A 175 -3.54 -28.25 39.80
CA VAL A 175 -4.75 -29.08 39.78
C VAL A 175 -4.37 -30.55 39.94
N ARG A 176 -5.08 -31.26 40.83
CA ARG A 176 -4.92 -32.68 41.10
C ARG A 176 -5.87 -33.55 40.28
N SER A 177 -7.13 -33.15 40.18
CA SER A 177 -8.16 -33.91 39.47
C SER A 177 -9.30 -33.03 38.99
N VAL A 178 -9.99 -33.50 37.95
CA VAL A 178 -11.23 -32.91 37.44
C VAL A 178 -12.28 -34.01 37.40
N SER A 179 -13.39 -33.81 38.13
CA SER A 179 -14.51 -34.76 38.17
C SER A 179 -15.78 -34.16 37.58
N ILE A 180 -16.59 -34.97 36.91
CA ILE A 180 -17.83 -34.53 36.25
C ILE A 180 -19.05 -34.99 37.04
N TYR A 181 -20.08 -34.14 37.08
CA TYR A 181 -21.39 -34.47 37.62
C TYR A 181 -22.50 -33.88 36.74
N ASP A 182 -23.76 -34.24 37.02
CA ASP A 182 -24.92 -33.69 36.30
C ASP A 182 -25.04 -32.17 36.52
N GLY A 183 -24.61 -31.40 35.52
CA GLY A 183 -24.67 -29.94 35.53
C GLY A 183 -23.33 -29.21 35.60
N GLY A 184 -22.18 -29.91 35.57
CA GLY A 184 -20.88 -29.24 35.51
C GLY A 184 -19.67 -30.13 35.83
N CYS A 185 -18.60 -29.51 36.30
CA CYS A 185 -17.37 -30.17 36.73
C CYS A 185 -16.82 -29.55 38.01
N THR A 186 -16.14 -30.38 38.79
CA THR A 186 -15.42 -29.99 40.00
C THR A 186 -13.92 -30.10 39.73
N VAL A 187 -13.19 -29.03 40.03
CA VAL A 187 -11.73 -28.96 39.94
C VAL A 187 -11.15 -29.02 41.35
N THR A 188 -10.31 -30.02 41.61
CA THR A 188 -9.65 -30.21 42.90
C THR A 188 -8.19 -29.82 42.81
N GLY A 189 -7.76 -28.89 43.66
CA GLY A 189 -6.37 -28.46 43.81
C GLY A 189 -5.52 -29.48 44.58
N VAL A 190 -4.19 -29.43 44.40
CA VAL A 190 -3.24 -30.25 45.18
C VAL A 190 -3.23 -29.89 46.67
N ASP A 191 -3.58 -28.64 46.98
CA ASP A 191 -3.78 -28.13 48.35
C ASP A 191 -5.10 -28.58 49.00
N GLY A 192 -5.96 -29.28 48.24
CA GLY A 192 -7.27 -29.75 48.68
C GLY A 192 -8.41 -28.76 48.45
N SER A 193 -8.20 -27.62 47.79
CA SER A 193 -9.29 -26.72 47.41
C SER A 193 -10.20 -27.37 46.38
N GLU A 194 -11.52 -27.18 46.49
CA GLU A 194 -12.51 -27.67 45.51
C GLU A 194 -13.37 -26.53 44.99
N GLU A 195 -13.54 -26.49 43.67
CA GLU A 195 -14.28 -25.44 42.97
C GLU A 195 -15.14 -26.02 41.85
N ASN A 196 -16.36 -25.50 41.70
CA ASN A 196 -17.35 -26.01 40.75
C ASN A 196 -17.54 -25.03 39.59
N TYR A 197 -17.64 -25.57 38.38
CA TYR A 197 -17.77 -24.82 37.13
C TYR A 197 -18.78 -25.50 36.19
N ASP A 198 -19.45 -24.73 35.32
CA ASP A 198 -20.44 -25.26 34.36
C ASP A 198 -19.79 -26.13 33.25
N GLY A 199 -18.49 -25.98 33.04
CA GLY A 199 -17.72 -26.76 32.06
C GLY A 199 -16.21 -26.50 32.18
N CYS A 200 -15.41 -27.35 31.55
CA CYS A 200 -13.95 -27.29 31.64
C CYS A 200 -13.27 -27.42 30.26
N ILE A 201 -12.36 -26.50 29.96
CA ILE A 201 -11.42 -26.64 28.84
C ILE A 201 -10.05 -27.02 29.40
N MET A 202 -9.56 -28.20 29.02
CA MET A 202 -8.26 -28.73 29.45
C MET A 202 -7.18 -28.39 28.43
N GLY A 203 -6.40 -27.36 28.75
CA GLY A 203 -5.25 -26.88 27.96
C GLY A 203 -3.91 -27.56 28.31
N VAL A 204 -3.91 -28.88 28.49
CA VAL A 204 -2.74 -29.67 28.98
C VAL A 204 -2.33 -30.74 27.97
N HIS A 205 -1.23 -31.46 28.19
CA HIS A 205 -0.90 -32.61 27.35
C HIS A 205 -1.94 -33.72 27.49
N ALA A 206 -2.17 -34.50 26.42
CA ALA A 206 -3.19 -35.54 26.42
C ALA A 206 -3.04 -36.60 27.53
N PRO A 207 -1.82 -37.10 27.86
CA PRO A 207 -1.61 -37.97 29.02
C PRO A 207 -1.93 -37.29 30.35
N ASP A 208 -1.62 -35.99 30.48
CA ASP A 208 -1.93 -35.22 31.70
C ASP A 208 -3.44 -35.04 31.85
N ALA A 209 -4.17 -34.83 30.76
CA ALA A 209 -5.63 -34.80 30.77
C ALA A 209 -6.22 -36.13 31.27
N LEU A 210 -5.71 -37.27 30.79
CA LEU A 210 -6.12 -38.59 31.30
C LEU A 210 -5.78 -38.76 32.78
N SER A 211 -4.61 -38.30 33.22
CA SER A 211 -4.23 -38.35 34.63
C SER A 211 -5.15 -37.51 35.51
N LEU A 212 -5.59 -36.34 35.03
CA LEU A 212 -6.51 -35.45 35.76
C LEU A 212 -7.94 -36.02 35.83
N LEU A 213 -8.39 -36.72 34.80
CA LEU A 213 -9.69 -37.40 34.78
C LEU A 213 -9.70 -38.71 35.60
N GLY A 214 -8.54 -39.37 35.69
CA GLY A 214 -8.39 -40.64 36.39
C GLY A 214 -9.41 -41.68 35.95
N ASN A 215 -10.05 -42.35 36.91
CA ASN A 215 -11.04 -43.40 36.64
C ASN A 215 -12.35 -42.90 35.99
N GLN A 216 -12.54 -41.58 35.89
CA GLN A 216 -13.71 -41.00 35.21
C GLN A 216 -13.48 -40.77 33.71
N ALA A 217 -12.29 -41.06 33.19
CA ALA A 217 -12.06 -41.08 31.76
C ALA A 217 -12.91 -42.18 31.10
N THR A 218 -13.66 -41.81 30.08
CA THR A 218 -14.43 -42.77 29.28
C THR A 218 -13.49 -43.65 28.46
N TYR A 219 -14.02 -44.76 27.95
CA TYR A 219 -13.27 -45.64 27.05
C TYR A 219 -12.76 -44.89 25.81
N GLU A 220 -13.61 -44.09 25.18
CA GLU A 220 -13.22 -43.32 23.98
C GLU A 220 -12.16 -42.25 24.28
N GLU A 221 -12.31 -41.51 25.39
CA GLU A 221 -11.29 -40.54 25.80
C GLU A 221 -9.95 -41.23 26.09
N THR A 222 -9.96 -42.37 26.78
CA THR A 222 -8.74 -43.15 27.07
C THR A 222 -8.06 -43.64 25.79
N ARG A 223 -8.84 -44.14 24.84
CA ARG A 223 -8.35 -44.63 23.55
C ARG A 223 -7.77 -43.52 22.69
N ILE A 224 -8.48 -42.39 22.57
CA ILE A 224 -8.08 -41.25 21.72
C ILE A 224 -6.92 -40.49 22.36
N LEU A 225 -7.05 -40.05 23.62
CA LEU A 225 -6.01 -39.27 24.28
C LEU A 225 -4.74 -40.10 24.57
N GLY A 226 -4.90 -41.41 24.82
CA GLY A 226 -3.80 -42.34 25.05
C GLY A 226 -2.95 -42.62 23.80
N ALA A 227 -3.45 -42.30 22.60
CA ALA A 227 -2.70 -42.43 21.36
C ALA A 227 -1.59 -41.37 21.20
N PHE A 228 -1.70 -40.24 21.91
CA PHE A 228 -0.72 -39.15 21.87
C PHE A 228 0.43 -39.43 22.84
N GLN A 229 1.56 -39.86 22.29
CA GLN A 229 2.76 -40.19 23.05
C GLN A 229 3.72 -39.00 23.13
N TYR A 230 4.51 -38.93 24.20
CA TYR A 230 5.46 -37.86 24.44
C TYR A 230 6.85 -38.41 24.76
N ALA A 231 7.88 -37.72 24.28
CA ALA A 231 9.28 -38.02 24.58
C ALA A 231 9.89 -36.89 25.42
N SER A 232 10.61 -37.26 26.49
CA SER A 232 11.29 -36.29 27.35
C SER A 232 12.73 -36.04 26.87
N SER A 233 13.12 -34.77 26.84
CA SER A 233 14.48 -34.32 26.53
C SER A 233 15.06 -33.48 27.66
N ASP A 234 16.35 -33.68 27.93
CA ASP A 234 17.13 -32.80 28.80
C ASP A 234 17.70 -31.65 27.98
N ILE A 235 17.51 -30.42 28.46
CA ILE A 235 17.89 -29.21 27.75
C ILE A 235 18.82 -28.37 28.62
N PHE A 236 19.86 -27.86 27.99
CA PHE A 236 20.88 -27.05 28.64
C PHE A 236 21.04 -25.72 27.90
N LEU A 237 20.95 -24.61 28.62
CA LEU A 237 21.43 -23.31 28.17
C LEU A 237 22.89 -23.16 28.62
N HIS A 238 23.81 -22.93 27.70
CA HIS A 238 25.26 -22.88 27.98
C HIS A 238 26.02 -22.00 26.98
N ARG A 239 27.35 -21.92 27.14
CA ARG A 239 28.27 -21.20 26.24
C ARG A 239 29.37 -22.08 25.61
N ASP A 240 29.32 -23.40 25.82
CA ASP A 240 30.24 -24.39 25.24
C ASP A 240 30.14 -24.52 23.71
N LYS A 241 31.19 -24.10 22.99
CA LYS A 241 31.30 -24.19 21.52
C LYS A 241 31.63 -25.60 21.02
N ASN A 242 32.03 -26.53 21.89
CA ASN A 242 32.33 -27.92 21.49
C ASN A 242 31.07 -28.68 21.06
N LEU A 243 29.89 -28.18 21.44
CA LEU A 243 28.58 -28.64 21.00
C LEU A 243 28.09 -27.82 19.79
N MET A 244 28.98 -27.56 18.84
CA MET A 244 28.66 -26.96 17.53
C MET A 244 29.38 -27.76 16.43
N PRO A 245 29.02 -27.60 15.14
CA PRO A 245 29.76 -28.19 14.04
C PRO A 245 31.25 -27.82 14.11
N GLN A 246 32.12 -28.76 13.74
CA GLN A 246 33.57 -28.58 13.86
C GLN A 246 34.06 -27.49 12.92
N ASN A 247 33.48 -27.39 11.72
CA ASN A 247 33.72 -26.28 10.83
C ASN A 247 32.78 -25.09 11.15
N PRO A 248 33.31 -23.92 11.55
CA PRO A 248 32.50 -22.72 11.78
C PRO A 248 31.69 -22.25 10.58
N THR A 249 32.09 -22.59 9.34
CA THR A 249 31.30 -22.23 8.15
C THR A 249 29.99 -23.00 8.04
N ALA A 250 29.88 -24.15 8.71
CA ALA A 250 28.65 -24.94 8.82
C ALA A 250 27.73 -24.46 9.94
N TRP A 251 28.15 -23.49 10.78
CA TRP A 251 27.31 -23.01 11.88
C TRP A 251 26.03 -22.38 11.34
N SER A 252 24.93 -22.93 11.82
CA SER A 252 23.57 -22.53 11.48
C SER A 252 22.80 -22.21 12.75
N ALA A 253 21.57 -21.74 12.60
CA ALA A 253 20.66 -21.51 13.72
C ALA A 253 20.35 -22.81 14.48
N TRP A 254 20.17 -23.92 13.75
CA TRP A 254 19.91 -25.27 14.28
C TRP A 254 21.04 -26.20 13.83
N ASN A 255 21.70 -26.88 14.77
CA ASN A 255 22.88 -27.68 14.48
C ASN A 255 22.74 -29.11 15.01
N PHE A 256 22.50 -30.06 14.12
CA PHE A 256 22.39 -31.46 14.47
C PHE A 256 23.78 -32.10 14.60
N LEU A 257 24.05 -32.74 15.74
CA LEU A 257 25.38 -33.29 16.10
C LEU A 257 25.41 -34.82 16.16
N GLY A 258 24.35 -35.50 15.70
CA GLY A 258 24.21 -36.95 15.76
C GLY A 258 23.36 -37.43 16.92
N ASN A 259 23.58 -38.68 17.33
CA ASN A 259 22.82 -39.32 18.41
C ASN A 259 23.70 -39.57 19.64
N THR A 260 23.15 -39.31 20.82
CA THR A 260 23.68 -39.75 22.11
C THR A 260 22.82 -40.94 22.58
N GLY A 261 23.29 -42.16 22.34
CA GLY A 261 22.47 -43.37 22.56
C GLY A 261 21.23 -43.36 21.66
N ASN A 262 20.04 -43.49 22.26
CA ASN A 262 18.75 -43.45 21.55
C ASN A 262 18.13 -42.03 21.47
N ARG A 263 18.88 -40.95 21.76
CA ARG A 263 18.37 -39.57 21.69
C ARG A 263 19.19 -38.72 20.73
N ILE A 264 18.56 -37.75 20.08
CA ILE A 264 19.28 -36.82 19.20
C ILE A 264 19.96 -35.72 20.00
N CYS A 265 21.15 -35.32 19.55
CA CYS A 265 21.88 -34.17 20.06
C CYS A 265 21.73 -33.00 19.07
N LEU A 266 21.07 -31.94 19.50
CA LEU A 266 20.79 -30.75 18.69
C LEU A 266 21.15 -29.49 19.48
N THR A 267 21.85 -28.56 18.83
CA THR A 267 22.21 -27.28 19.42
C THR A 267 21.58 -26.11 18.65
N TYR A 268 20.80 -25.30 19.37
CA TYR A 268 20.23 -24.04 18.91
C TYR A 268 21.17 -22.88 19.22
N TRP A 269 21.48 -22.07 18.21
CA TRP A 269 22.26 -20.84 18.37
C TRP A 269 21.35 -19.63 18.55
N LEU A 270 21.12 -19.25 19.81
CA LEU A 270 20.11 -18.23 20.16
C LEU A 270 20.44 -16.84 19.62
N ASN A 271 21.72 -16.47 19.51
CA ASN A 271 22.08 -15.14 19.01
C ASN A 271 21.53 -14.88 17.61
N VAL A 272 21.50 -15.90 16.76
CA VAL A 272 21.03 -15.82 15.38
C VAL A 272 19.52 -16.07 15.30
N LEU A 273 18.99 -17.05 16.06
CA LEU A 273 17.54 -17.31 16.10
C LEU A 273 16.74 -16.14 16.63
N GLN A 274 17.32 -15.41 17.58
CA GLN A 274 16.61 -14.42 18.37
C GLN A 274 17.20 -13.01 18.24
N ASN A 275 18.23 -12.77 17.41
CA ASN A 275 18.89 -11.46 17.29
C ASN A 275 19.45 -10.93 18.63
N ILE A 276 20.12 -11.79 19.40
CA ILE A 276 20.79 -11.38 20.65
C ILE A 276 22.11 -10.68 20.27
N THR A 277 22.24 -9.41 20.65
CA THR A 277 23.34 -8.51 20.25
C THR A 277 24.65 -8.73 20.99
N GLU A 278 24.65 -9.52 22.08
CA GLU A 278 25.85 -9.92 22.80
C GLU A 278 26.79 -10.74 21.90
N THR A 279 28.04 -10.30 21.74
CA THR A 279 29.02 -10.93 20.82
C THR A 279 30.18 -11.64 21.51
N SER A 280 30.32 -11.52 22.85
CA SER A 280 31.44 -12.06 23.61
C SER A 280 31.53 -13.59 23.55
N LEU A 281 30.45 -14.28 23.89
CA LEU A 281 30.29 -15.73 23.75
C LEU A 281 28.86 -16.06 23.29
N PRO A 282 28.69 -17.11 22.47
CA PRO A 282 27.37 -17.48 21.96
C PRO A 282 26.50 -18.06 23.09
N PHE A 283 25.21 -17.73 23.07
CA PHE A 283 24.20 -18.42 23.83
C PHE A 283 23.71 -19.63 23.03
N LEU A 284 23.91 -20.82 23.60
CA LEU A 284 23.61 -22.09 22.97
C LEU A 284 22.61 -22.86 23.83
N VAL A 285 21.62 -23.47 23.18
CA VAL A 285 20.70 -24.39 23.84
C VAL A 285 20.87 -25.77 23.23
N THR A 286 21.39 -26.73 23.99
CA THR A 286 21.61 -28.10 23.51
C THR A 286 20.65 -29.09 24.15
N LEU A 287 20.05 -29.93 23.31
CA LEU A 287 19.17 -31.02 23.67
C LEU A 287 19.99 -32.32 23.77
N ASN A 288 19.80 -33.05 24.86
CA ASN A 288 20.41 -34.34 25.14
C ASN A 288 21.93 -34.42 24.82
N PRO A 289 22.74 -33.47 25.36
CA PRO A 289 24.17 -33.47 25.08
C PRO A 289 24.83 -34.76 25.62
N PRO A 290 25.90 -35.26 24.96
CA PRO A 290 26.58 -36.49 25.38
C PRO A 290 27.29 -36.39 26.74
N HIS A 291 27.48 -35.17 27.23
CA HIS A 291 28.03 -34.83 28.53
C HIS A 291 27.42 -33.48 28.97
N THR A 292 27.54 -33.13 30.25
CA THR A 292 27.13 -31.81 30.72
C THR A 292 27.97 -30.73 30.03
N PRO A 293 27.36 -29.73 29.35
CA PRO A 293 28.10 -28.68 28.66
C PRO A 293 28.91 -27.79 29.61
N ASP A 294 30.07 -27.33 29.14
CA ASP A 294 30.84 -26.31 29.85
C ASP A 294 30.07 -24.97 29.93
N ASN A 295 30.27 -24.22 31.01
CA ASN A 295 29.58 -22.95 31.24
C ASN A 295 28.04 -23.05 31.13
N THR A 296 27.46 -24.11 31.71
CA THR A 296 26.00 -24.28 31.81
C THR A 296 25.40 -23.18 32.69
N LEU A 297 24.41 -22.47 32.14
CA LEU A 297 23.66 -21.40 32.80
C LEU A 297 22.34 -21.92 33.37
N LEU A 298 21.68 -22.85 32.67
CA LEU A 298 20.40 -23.43 33.09
C LEU A 298 20.24 -24.85 32.54
N LYS A 299 19.66 -25.75 33.34
CA LYS A 299 19.23 -27.09 32.92
C LYS A 299 17.74 -27.25 33.23
N TRP A 300 16.98 -27.81 32.29
CA TRP A 300 15.59 -28.22 32.52
C TRP A 300 15.27 -29.45 31.66
N SER A 301 14.14 -30.08 31.95
CA SER A 301 13.62 -31.20 31.17
C SER A 301 12.23 -30.83 30.67
N THR A 302 11.91 -31.24 29.44
CA THR A 302 10.60 -30.98 28.84
C THR A 302 10.18 -32.13 27.96
N SER A 303 8.88 -32.23 27.68
CA SER A 303 8.28 -33.31 26.91
C SER A 303 7.79 -32.77 25.57
N HIS A 304 7.96 -33.56 24.51
CA HIS A 304 7.56 -33.21 23.15
C HIS A 304 6.65 -34.30 22.58
N PRO A 305 5.62 -33.93 21.78
CA PRO A 305 4.72 -34.90 21.17
C PRO A 305 5.44 -35.72 20.09
N VAL A 306 5.07 -37.00 19.98
CA VAL A 306 5.60 -37.94 18.97
C VAL A 306 4.57 -38.10 17.84
N PRO A 307 4.90 -37.78 16.58
CA PRO A 307 3.96 -37.80 15.45
C PRO A 307 3.76 -39.23 14.90
N SER A 308 3.13 -40.09 15.70
CA SER A 308 2.84 -41.48 15.34
C SER A 308 1.61 -41.62 14.43
N VAL A 309 1.49 -42.76 13.74
CA VAL A 309 0.26 -43.10 12.99
C VAL A 309 -0.96 -43.13 13.92
N ALA A 310 -0.79 -43.65 15.14
CA ALA A 310 -1.86 -43.69 16.15
C ALA A 310 -2.33 -42.27 16.54
N ALA A 311 -1.39 -41.36 16.80
CA ALA A 311 -1.71 -39.96 17.11
C ALA A 311 -2.42 -39.26 15.94
N SER A 312 -1.98 -39.50 14.70
CA SER A 312 -2.62 -38.93 13.50
C SER A 312 -4.06 -39.43 13.30
N LYS A 313 -4.36 -40.69 13.64
CA LYS A 313 -5.73 -41.22 13.59
C LYS A 313 -6.59 -40.65 14.71
N ALA A 314 -6.07 -40.67 15.93
CA ALA A 314 -6.76 -40.12 17.09
C ALA A 314 -7.10 -38.63 16.90
N SER A 315 -6.26 -37.87 16.18
CA SER A 315 -6.55 -36.46 15.88
C SER A 315 -7.82 -36.27 15.03
N LEU A 316 -8.12 -37.21 14.13
CA LEU A 316 -9.32 -37.17 13.28
C LEU A 316 -10.59 -37.61 14.04
N GLU A 317 -10.42 -38.30 15.16
CA GLU A 317 -11.51 -38.86 15.98
C GLU A 317 -11.85 -37.98 17.20
N LEU A 318 -11.05 -36.94 17.48
CA LEU A 318 -11.21 -36.05 18.63
C LEU A 318 -12.61 -35.43 18.73
N ASP A 319 -13.24 -35.09 17.60
CA ASP A 319 -14.61 -34.54 17.57
C ASP A 319 -15.65 -35.49 18.22
N GLY A 320 -15.35 -36.78 18.28
CA GLY A 320 -16.18 -37.78 18.97
C GLY A 320 -16.27 -37.56 20.48
N VAL A 321 -15.27 -36.94 21.10
CA VAL A 321 -15.20 -36.74 22.56
C VAL A 321 -15.33 -35.27 22.99
N GLN A 322 -15.16 -34.31 22.08
CA GLN A 322 -15.21 -32.87 22.41
C GLN A 322 -16.60 -32.43 22.88
N GLY A 323 -16.68 -31.84 24.08
CA GLY A 323 -17.86 -31.18 24.62
C GLY A 323 -19.04 -32.10 24.99
N LYS A 324 -18.94 -33.42 24.75
CA LYS A 324 -20.04 -34.38 24.94
C LYS A 324 -20.59 -34.43 26.35
N ARG A 325 -19.74 -34.16 27.34
CA ARG A 325 -20.05 -34.17 28.77
C ARG A 325 -19.58 -32.91 29.50
N GLY A 326 -19.52 -31.78 28.80
CA GLY A 326 -19.07 -30.51 29.38
C GLY A 326 -17.55 -30.38 29.57
N ILE A 327 -16.76 -31.23 28.93
CA ILE A 327 -15.29 -31.12 28.87
C ILE A 327 -14.83 -30.98 27.43
N TRP A 328 -13.88 -30.07 27.22
CA TRP A 328 -13.17 -29.89 25.96
C TRP A 328 -11.67 -30.06 26.21
N PHE A 329 -10.98 -30.66 25.24
CA PHE A 329 -9.54 -30.82 25.25
C PHE A 329 -8.94 -29.88 24.21
N CYS A 330 -7.89 -29.15 24.55
CA CYS A 330 -7.16 -28.34 23.59
C CYS A 330 -5.65 -28.40 23.85
N GLY A 331 -4.88 -28.53 22.78
CA GLY A 331 -3.42 -28.57 22.90
C GLY A 331 -2.75 -28.76 21.55
N ALA A 332 -1.45 -28.47 21.51
CA ALA A 332 -0.66 -28.54 20.29
C ALA A 332 -0.61 -29.94 19.66
N TYR A 333 -0.88 -30.99 20.45
CA TYR A 333 -0.95 -32.38 19.99
C TYR A 333 -2.09 -32.67 19.01
N GLN A 334 -3.06 -31.76 18.88
CA GLN A 334 -4.14 -31.88 17.88
C GLN A 334 -3.69 -31.50 16.46
N GLY A 335 -2.49 -30.93 16.33
CA GLY A 335 -1.84 -30.65 15.04
C GLY A 335 -0.45 -31.29 14.99
N TYR A 336 0.58 -30.48 14.74
CA TYR A 336 1.96 -30.95 14.58
C TYR A 336 2.84 -30.76 15.82
N GLY A 337 2.27 -30.23 16.91
CA GLY A 337 2.98 -30.01 18.17
C GLY A 337 3.52 -28.59 18.37
N PHE A 338 3.08 -27.60 17.59
CA PHE A 338 3.56 -26.22 17.67
C PHE A 338 2.55 -25.26 18.33
N HIS A 339 3.01 -24.04 18.66
CA HIS A 339 2.18 -23.03 19.32
C HIS A 339 0.93 -22.65 18.50
N GLU A 340 1.06 -22.64 17.18
CA GLU A 340 -0.01 -22.39 16.23
C GLU A 340 -1.12 -23.44 16.32
N ASP A 341 -0.74 -24.70 16.54
CA ASP A 341 -1.69 -25.81 16.72
C ASP A 341 -2.43 -25.66 18.04
N GLY A 342 -1.73 -25.23 19.10
CA GLY A 342 -2.35 -24.90 20.38
C GLY A 342 -3.37 -23.77 20.27
N LEU A 343 -3.05 -22.70 19.54
CA LEU A 343 -3.98 -21.60 19.27
C LEU A 343 -5.20 -22.09 18.48
N LYS A 344 -4.99 -22.87 17.41
CA LYS A 344 -6.10 -23.44 16.61
C LYS A 344 -7.00 -24.31 17.47
N ALA A 345 -6.44 -25.24 18.25
CA ALA A 345 -7.19 -26.10 19.16
C ALA A 345 -7.98 -25.30 20.20
N GLY A 346 -7.38 -24.25 20.77
CA GLY A 346 -8.06 -23.36 21.72
C GLY A 346 -9.26 -22.63 21.11
N ILE A 347 -9.11 -22.13 19.87
CA ILE A 347 -10.22 -21.49 19.14
C ILE A 347 -11.35 -22.48 18.88
N ILE A 348 -11.05 -23.70 18.43
CA ILE A 348 -12.06 -24.74 18.20
C ILE A 348 -12.83 -25.04 19.49
N ALA A 349 -12.12 -25.27 20.60
CA ALA A 349 -12.73 -25.55 21.89
C ALA A 349 -13.64 -24.39 22.34
N ALA A 350 -13.16 -23.14 22.25
CA ALA A 350 -13.95 -21.96 22.62
C ALA A 350 -15.21 -21.79 21.76
N HIS A 351 -15.12 -22.01 20.44
CA HIS A 351 -16.29 -21.97 19.55
C HIS A 351 -17.31 -23.08 19.87
N SER A 352 -16.81 -24.28 20.17
CA SER A 352 -17.65 -25.41 20.57
C SER A 352 -18.42 -25.13 21.85
N VAL A 353 -17.77 -24.55 22.87
CA VAL A 353 -18.43 -24.08 24.11
C VAL A 353 -19.57 -23.09 23.81
N LEU A 354 -19.38 -22.22 22.81
CA LEU A 354 -20.39 -21.23 22.42
C LEU A 354 -21.49 -21.77 21.47
N GLY A 355 -21.47 -23.06 21.13
CA GLY A 355 -22.41 -23.67 20.18
C GLY A 355 -22.28 -23.12 18.75
N LYS A 356 -21.11 -22.57 18.39
CA LYS A 356 -20.85 -21.96 17.08
C LYS A 356 -20.00 -22.89 16.22
N ASN A 357 -20.34 -23.01 14.94
CA ASN A 357 -19.45 -23.66 13.97
C ASN A 357 -18.21 -22.77 13.75
N CYS A 358 -17.03 -23.38 13.81
CA CYS A 358 -15.76 -22.72 13.52
C CYS A 358 -15.23 -23.21 12.18
N VAL A 359 -15.16 -22.30 11.19
CA VAL A 359 -14.39 -22.54 9.97
C VAL A 359 -12.98 -22.03 10.26
N LEU A 360 -12.07 -22.93 10.62
CA LEU A 360 -10.67 -22.57 10.77
C LEU A 360 -10.12 -22.12 9.41
N LEU A 361 -9.37 -21.02 9.41
CA LEU A 361 -8.58 -20.62 8.27
C LEU A 361 -7.62 -21.77 7.91
N ARG A 362 -7.86 -22.41 6.76
CA ARG A 362 -6.88 -23.30 6.13
C ARG A 362 -5.62 -22.46 5.89
N ASN A 363 -4.42 -23.02 6.13
CA ASN A 363 -3.18 -22.33 5.76
C ASN A 363 -3.33 -21.98 4.27
N ARG A 364 -3.38 -20.67 3.94
CA ARG A 364 -3.46 -20.24 2.53
C ARG A 364 -2.25 -20.82 1.81
N GLU A 365 -2.48 -21.31 0.60
CA GLU A 365 -1.38 -21.76 -0.25
C GLU A 365 -0.39 -20.61 -0.40
N HIS A 366 0.89 -20.88 -0.11
CA HIS A 366 1.91 -19.87 -0.31
C HIS A 366 2.06 -19.57 -1.80
N MET A 367 2.31 -18.30 -2.12
CA MET A 367 2.68 -17.91 -3.48
C MET A 367 3.91 -18.71 -3.94
N VAL A 368 3.74 -19.52 -4.98
CA VAL A 368 4.84 -20.22 -5.67
C VAL A 368 5.11 -19.49 -6.98
N PRO A 369 6.04 -18.53 -7.01
CA PRO A 369 6.38 -17.84 -8.24
C PRO A 369 7.08 -18.81 -9.21
N SER A 370 6.75 -18.69 -10.50
CA SER A 370 7.55 -19.26 -11.59
C SER A 370 8.97 -18.69 -11.60
N LEU A 371 9.86 -19.26 -12.43
CA LEU A 371 11.25 -18.78 -12.55
C LEU A 371 11.32 -17.30 -12.97
N THR A 372 10.44 -16.87 -13.89
CA THR A 372 10.36 -15.49 -14.36
C THR A 372 9.83 -14.56 -13.27
N GLU A 373 8.78 -14.96 -12.56
CA GLU A 373 8.23 -14.20 -11.42
C GLU A 373 9.23 -14.12 -10.25
N THR A 374 10.04 -15.17 -10.04
CA THR A 374 11.12 -15.16 -9.05
C THR A 374 12.18 -14.11 -9.41
N GLY A 375 12.54 -14.01 -10.69
CA GLY A 375 13.43 -12.97 -11.21
C GLY A 375 12.85 -11.56 -11.03
N ALA A 376 11.56 -11.38 -11.37
CA ALA A 376 10.86 -10.10 -11.19
C ALA A 376 10.77 -9.70 -9.71
N ARG A 377 10.44 -10.64 -8.82
CA ARG A 377 10.42 -10.42 -7.37
C ARG A 377 11.78 -9.96 -6.85
N LEU A 378 12.86 -10.63 -7.24
CA LEU A 378 14.21 -10.25 -6.85
C LEU A 378 14.58 -8.85 -7.35
N PHE A 379 14.21 -8.52 -8.57
CA PHE A 379 14.43 -7.19 -9.15
C PHE A 379 13.67 -6.10 -8.38
N VAL A 380 12.35 -6.27 -8.18
CA VAL A 380 11.49 -5.30 -7.50
C VAL A 380 11.93 -5.11 -6.04
N THR A 381 12.18 -6.19 -5.32
CA THR A 381 12.61 -6.11 -3.91
C THR A 381 13.98 -5.43 -3.75
N ARG A 382 14.93 -5.71 -4.65
CA ARG A 382 16.22 -4.98 -4.65
C ARG A 382 16.07 -3.51 -5.00
N PHE A 383 15.22 -3.18 -5.97
CA PHE A 383 14.92 -1.81 -6.31
C PHE A 383 14.35 -1.07 -5.10
N LEU A 384 13.30 -1.61 -4.47
CA LEU A 384 12.67 -1.00 -3.29
C LEU A 384 13.66 -0.85 -2.13
N GLY A 385 14.55 -1.83 -1.90
CA GLY A 385 15.58 -1.73 -0.88
C GLY A 385 16.60 -0.61 -1.10
N ASN A 386 16.87 -0.24 -2.36
CA ASN A 386 17.74 0.89 -2.69
C ASN A 386 16.97 2.22 -2.78
N PHE A 387 15.70 2.16 -3.17
CA PHE A 387 14.88 3.32 -3.47
C PHE A 387 14.26 3.95 -2.21
N ILE A 388 13.84 3.13 -1.23
CA ILE A 388 13.19 3.58 0.01
C ILE A 388 14.27 4.03 1.02
N SER A 389 14.56 5.32 1.00
CA SER A 389 15.49 6.03 1.91
C SER A 389 14.79 6.76 3.07
N THR A 390 13.48 7.01 2.94
CA THR A 390 12.62 7.64 3.95
C THR A 390 11.25 6.95 4.02
N GLY A 391 10.68 6.83 5.23
CA GLY A 391 9.43 6.09 5.47
C GLY A 391 9.63 4.58 5.55
N CYS A 392 8.53 3.84 5.71
CA CYS A 392 8.54 2.37 5.87
C CYS A 392 7.52 1.70 4.94
N LEU A 393 8.00 0.78 4.10
CA LEU A 393 7.18 -0.04 3.20
C LEU A 393 7.37 -1.51 3.54
N ASN A 394 6.28 -2.22 3.83
CA ASN A 394 6.30 -3.66 4.06
C ASN A 394 5.45 -4.38 3.02
N LEU A 395 5.97 -5.47 2.45
CA LEU A 395 5.24 -6.39 1.58
C LEU A 395 5.05 -7.71 2.31
N LEU A 396 3.80 -8.11 2.49
CA LEU A 396 3.38 -9.38 3.09
C LEU A 396 2.86 -10.28 1.97
N GLU A 397 3.66 -11.23 1.49
CA GLU A 397 3.18 -12.20 0.50
C GLU A 397 2.15 -13.15 1.12
N GLU A 398 1.17 -13.60 0.33
CA GLU A 398 0.36 -14.76 0.70
C GLU A 398 1.28 -15.97 0.86
N GLY A 399 1.28 -16.54 2.07
CA GLY A 399 2.34 -17.44 2.51
C GLY A 399 3.42 -16.80 3.40
N GLY A 400 3.21 -15.61 3.94
CA GLY A 400 4.01 -15.13 5.07
C GLY A 400 5.46 -14.74 4.79
N THR A 401 5.94 -14.73 3.53
CA THR A 401 7.19 -14.03 3.21
C THR A 401 6.99 -12.54 3.45
N VAL A 402 7.88 -11.93 4.24
CA VAL A 402 7.84 -10.50 4.53
C VAL A 402 9.08 -9.82 3.96
N PHE A 403 8.87 -8.77 3.17
CA PHE A 403 9.92 -7.82 2.79
C PHE A 403 9.68 -6.51 3.52
N SER A 404 10.70 -5.98 4.18
CA SER A 404 10.64 -4.69 4.87
C SER A 404 11.68 -3.75 4.29
N PHE A 405 11.24 -2.56 3.90
CA PHE A 405 12.07 -1.49 3.37
C PHE A 405 11.87 -0.27 4.26
N GLU A 406 12.87 0.05 5.08
CA GLU A 406 12.82 1.16 6.03
C GLU A 406 13.95 2.15 5.75
N GLY A 407 13.56 3.42 5.59
CA GLY A 407 14.50 4.50 5.40
C GLY A 407 15.32 4.81 6.64
N THR A 408 16.55 5.27 6.47
CA THR A 408 17.42 5.68 7.59
C THR A 408 16.98 7.00 8.23
N ASN A 409 16.16 7.78 7.52
CA ASN A 409 15.65 9.05 8.01
C ASN A 409 14.46 8.84 8.98
N LYS A 410 14.75 8.93 10.28
CA LYS A 410 13.76 8.78 11.36
C LYS A 410 12.69 9.90 11.44
N LYS A 411 12.79 10.96 10.65
CA LYS A 411 11.82 12.08 10.68
C LYS A 411 10.53 11.78 9.91
N CYS A 412 10.52 10.79 9.02
CA CYS A 412 9.33 10.42 8.27
C CYS A 412 8.64 9.23 8.93
N HIS A 413 7.42 9.45 9.41
CA HIS A 413 6.61 8.42 10.10
C HIS A 413 5.64 7.68 9.17
N LEU A 414 5.68 7.96 7.85
CA LEU A 414 4.80 7.29 6.90
C LEU A 414 5.13 5.80 6.84
N LYS A 415 4.10 4.98 7.03
CA LYS A 415 4.17 3.52 6.94
C LYS A 415 3.08 3.02 6.01
N SER A 416 3.44 2.13 5.09
CA SER A 416 2.48 1.39 4.27
C SER A 416 2.80 -0.10 4.32
N VAL A 417 1.77 -0.93 4.48
CA VAL A 417 1.89 -2.38 4.56
C VAL A 417 0.95 -3.00 3.53
N LEU A 418 1.52 -3.63 2.51
CA LEU A 418 0.81 -4.26 1.42
C LEU A 418 0.69 -5.76 1.70
N ARG A 419 -0.46 -6.36 1.39
CA ARG A 419 -0.62 -7.81 1.28
C ARG A 419 -0.60 -8.18 -0.20
N VAL A 420 0.42 -8.91 -0.64
CA VAL A 420 0.57 -9.36 -2.03
C VAL A 420 -0.12 -10.71 -2.17
N HIS A 421 -1.16 -10.77 -2.99
CA HIS A 421 -1.98 -11.96 -3.22
C HIS A 421 -1.51 -12.78 -4.42
N SER A 422 -0.77 -12.17 -5.34
CA SER A 422 -0.41 -12.78 -6.62
C SER A 422 1.02 -12.43 -7.03
N PRO A 423 1.83 -13.39 -7.51
CA PRO A 423 3.18 -13.12 -8.03
C PRO A 423 3.18 -12.21 -9.26
N GLN A 424 2.03 -12.03 -9.92
CA GLN A 424 1.84 -11.08 -11.01
C GLN A 424 2.10 -9.64 -10.58
N PHE A 425 1.93 -9.31 -9.29
CA PHE A 425 2.33 -8.03 -8.71
C PHE A 425 3.77 -7.66 -9.11
N TYR A 426 4.72 -8.57 -8.89
CA TYR A 426 6.13 -8.31 -9.18
C TYR A 426 6.40 -8.23 -10.68
N TRP A 427 5.76 -9.10 -11.46
CA TRP A 427 5.92 -9.13 -12.91
C TRP A 427 5.44 -7.83 -13.56
N LYS A 428 4.24 -7.36 -13.18
CA LYS A 428 3.66 -6.12 -13.70
C LYS A 428 4.52 -4.91 -13.34
N ILE A 429 4.95 -4.80 -12.09
CA ILE A 429 5.82 -3.70 -11.66
C ILE A 429 7.17 -3.74 -12.38
N ALA A 430 7.80 -4.91 -12.49
CA ALA A 430 9.10 -5.04 -13.17
C ALA A 430 9.05 -4.69 -14.66
N THR A 431 7.90 -4.91 -15.32
CA THR A 431 7.76 -4.73 -16.78
C THR A 431 7.08 -3.42 -17.18
N GLN A 432 6.23 -2.86 -16.32
CA GLN A 432 5.36 -1.71 -16.62
C GLN A 432 5.41 -0.62 -15.55
N ALA A 433 6.31 -0.71 -14.56
CA ALA A 433 6.57 0.36 -13.60
C ALA A 433 5.31 0.82 -12.84
N ASP A 434 5.02 2.13 -12.85
CA ASP A 434 3.88 2.77 -12.20
C ASP A 434 2.54 2.32 -12.79
N LEU A 435 2.44 2.18 -14.12
CA LEU A 435 1.28 1.58 -14.77
C LEU A 435 1.11 0.11 -14.35
N GLY A 436 2.22 -0.61 -14.15
CA GLY A 436 2.21 -1.98 -13.64
C GLY A 436 1.71 -2.07 -12.19
N LEU A 437 2.06 -1.09 -11.35
CA LEU A 437 1.53 -0.98 -9.99
C LEU A 437 0.02 -0.68 -10.00
N ALA A 438 -0.43 0.23 -10.85
CA ALA A 438 -1.85 0.53 -11.01
C ALA A 438 -2.62 -0.71 -11.50
N ASP A 439 -2.12 -1.39 -12.54
CA ASP A 439 -2.75 -2.61 -13.06
C ASP A 439 -2.77 -3.74 -12.02
N ALA A 440 -1.72 -3.87 -11.20
CA ALA A 440 -1.71 -4.82 -10.09
C ALA A 440 -2.80 -4.50 -9.04
N TYR A 441 -3.01 -3.22 -8.71
CA TYR A 441 -4.06 -2.81 -7.78
C TYR A 441 -5.46 -3.07 -8.37
N ILE A 442 -5.68 -2.65 -9.62
CA ILE A 442 -6.96 -2.80 -10.33
C ILE A 442 -7.35 -4.28 -10.47
N ASN A 443 -6.38 -5.18 -10.67
CA ASN A 443 -6.65 -6.62 -10.75
C ASN A 443 -6.73 -7.31 -9.38
N GLY A 444 -6.47 -6.61 -8.28
CA GLY A 444 -6.50 -7.19 -6.93
C GLY A 444 -5.29 -8.07 -6.61
N ASP A 445 -4.17 -7.90 -7.33
CA ASP A 445 -2.94 -8.66 -7.09
C ASP A 445 -2.30 -8.32 -5.73
N PHE A 446 -2.66 -7.18 -5.16
CA PHE A 446 -2.31 -6.79 -3.79
C PHE A 446 -3.40 -5.90 -3.17
N SER A 447 -3.41 -5.85 -1.84
CA SER A 447 -4.24 -4.96 -1.04
C SER A 447 -3.41 -4.32 0.08
N PHE A 448 -4.04 -3.51 0.92
CA PHE A 448 -3.38 -2.88 2.07
C PHE A 448 -3.93 -3.41 3.38
N VAL A 449 -3.06 -3.51 4.39
CA VAL A 449 -3.47 -3.80 5.77
C VAL A 449 -4.35 -2.66 6.29
N ASP A 450 -3.89 -1.43 6.10
CA ASP A 450 -4.67 -0.22 6.34
C ASP A 450 -5.45 0.13 5.07
N LYS A 451 -6.78 -0.07 5.10
CA LYS A 451 -7.66 0.17 3.95
C LYS A 451 -7.97 1.64 3.71
N GLU A 452 -7.75 2.51 4.69
CA GLU A 452 -8.08 3.92 4.60
C GLU A 452 -6.88 4.74 4.11
N GLU A 453 -5.72 4.55 4.74
CA GLU A 453 -4.54 5.35 4.45
C GLU A 453 -3.43 4.59 3.71
N GLY A 454 -3.51 3.27 3.61
CA GLY A 454 -2.41 2.44 3.10
C GLY A 454 -1.94 2.84 1.69
N LEU A 455 -2.88 3.07 0.76
CA LEU A 455 -2.58 3.50 -0.60
C LEU A 455 -2.08 4.95 -0.68
N LEU A 456 -2.67 5.86 0.12
CA LEU A 456 -2.24 7.25 0.20
C LEU A 456 -0.80 7.33 0.72
N ASN A 457 -0.51 6.62 1.81
CA ASN A 457 0.82 6.55 2.42
C ASN A 457 1.84 5.93 1.45
N LEU A 458 1.45 4.93 0.65
CA LEU A 458 2.33 4.38 -0.39
C LEU A 458 2.78 5.45 -1.39
N PHE A 459 1.83 6.22 -1.95
CA PHE A 459 2.17 7.29 -2.90
C PHE A 459 2.98 8.40 -2.24
N MET A 460 2.65 8.81 -1.02
CA MET A 460 3.42 9.82 -0.30
C MET A 460 4.86 9.37 -0.01
N ILE A 461 5.07 8.09 0.34
CA ILE A 461 6.41 7.50 0.49
C ILE A 461 7.17 7.56 -0.84
N PHE A 462 6.53 7.16 -1.94
CA PHE A 462 7.14 7.20 -3.27
C PHE A 462 7.51 8.62 -3.71
N ILE A 463 6.63 9.59 -3.51
CA ILE A 463 6.88 11.00 -3.81
C ILE A 463 8.05 11.54 -2.97
N ALA A 464 8.05 11.30 -1.65
CA ALA A 464 9.11 11.77 -0.76
C ALA A 464 10.49 11.23 -1.15
N ASN A 465 10.58 9.94 -1.52
CA ASN A 465 11.83 9.32 -1.94
C ASN A 465 12.31 9.80 -3.32
N ARG A 466 11.40 10.06 -4.26
CA ARG A 466 11.73 10.66 -5.56
C ARG A 466 12.41 12.02 -5.37
N ASP A 467 11.78 12.89 -4.59
CA ASP A 467 12.20 14.28 -4.45
C ASP A 467 13.53 14.38 -3.70
N MET A 468 13.77 13.48 -2.73
CA MET A 468 15.08 13.33 -2.09
C MET A 468 16.18 12.92 -3.07
N ASN A 469 15.94 11.91 -3.92
CA ASN A 469 16.95 11.41 -4.87
C ASN A 469 17.29 12.41 -5.98
N ASN A 470 16.32 13.22 -6.42
CA ASN A 470 16.54 14.30 -7.39
C ASN A 470 17.42 15.43 -6.83
N SER A 471 17.35 15.71 -5.53
CA SER A 471 18.21 16.72 -4.90
C SER A 471 19.70 16.33 -4.89
N VAL A 472 20.01 15.03 -4.97
CA VAL A 472 21.37 14.46 -4.91
C VAL A 472 21.97 14.23 -6.31
N SER A 473 21.15 14.06 -7.36
CA SER A 473 21.61 13.63 -8.69
C SER A 473 21.26 14.61 -9.82
N LYS A 474 22.05 15.68 -9.99
CA LYS A 474 21.88 16.69 -11.07
C LYS A 474 22.22 16.21 -12.50
N HIS A 475 22.56 14.92 -12.72
CA HIS A 475 23.16 14.47 -14.00
C HIS A 475 22.57 13.22 -14.68
N SER A 476 21.43 12.67 -14.27
CA SER A 476 20.72 11.71 -15.12
C SER A 476 19.52 12.35 -15.81
N LYS A 477 19.67 12.72 -17.09
CA LYS A 477 18.54 12.92 -18.01
C LYS A 477 17.87 11.56 -18.30
N ARG A 478 17.16 11.02 -17.30
CA ARG A 478 16.21 9.90 -17.36
C ARG A 478 15.55 9.74 -15.98
N GLY A 479 14.26 10.06 -15.87
CA GLY A 479 13.48 10.03 -14.63
C GLY A 479 12.83 8.67 -14.31
N TRP A 480 12.90 8.32 -13.01
CA TRP A 480 12.11 7.39 -12.16
C TRP A 480 11.79 5.93 -12.59
N TRP A 481 11.55 5.55 -13.84
CA TRP A 481 11.49 4.11 -14.25
C TRP A 481 11.93 3.91 -15.69
N THR A 482 13.13 3.36 -15.89
CA THR A 482 13.51 2.75 -17.18
C THR A 482 13.58 1.24 -16.98
N PRO A 483 12.70 0.44 -17.60
CA PRO A 483 12.66 -0.99 -17.31
C PRO A 483 13.87 -1.69 -17.93
N LEU A 484 14.50 -2.59 -17.17
CA LEU A 484 15.78 -3.22 -17.53
C LEU A 484 15.66 -4.35 -18.57
N PHE A 485 14.46 -4.72 -18.98
CA PHE A 485 14.21 -5.86 -19.87
C PHE A 485 13.72 -5.42 -21.25
N PHE A 486 14.28 -6.01 -22.30
CA PHE A 486 13.99 -5.73 -23.73
C PHE A 486 12.48 -5.78 -24.08
N THR A 487 11.67 -6.49 -23.29
CA THR A 487 10.19 -6.57 -23.42
C THR A 487 9.45 -5.29 -23.04
N ALA A 488 10.06 -4.44 -22.22
CA ALA A 488 9.43 -3.19 -21.78
C ALA A 488 9.54 -2.06 -22.81
N GLY A 489 10.47 -2.16 -23.78
CA GLY A 489 10.46 -1.28 -24.96
C GLY A 489 9.19 -1.46 -25.79
N ILE A 490 8.64 -2.68 -25.86
CA ILE A 490 7.40 -2.99 -26.57
C ILE A 490 6.17 -2.52 -25.77
N ALA A 491 6.16 -2.74 -24.44
CA ALA A 491 5.09 -2.27 -23.57
C ALA A 491 5.00 -0.73 -23.53
N SER A 492 6.14 -0.04 -23.36
CA SER A 492 6.20 1.44 -23.41
C SER A 492 5.88 2.00 -24.79
N ALA A 493 6.29 1.34 -25.89
CA ALA A 493 5.90 1.74 -27.24
C ALA A 493 4.38 1.67 -27.48
N LYS A 494 3.69 0.67 -26.91
CA LYS A 494 2.22 0.58 -26.97
C LYS A 494 1.55 1.78 -26.32
N TYR A 495 2.01 2.21 -25.14
CA TYR A 495 1.48 3.38 -24.44
C TYR A 495 1.82 4.68 -25.17
N PHE A 496 3.04 4.80 -25.68
CA PHE A 496 3.46 5.94 -26.48
C PHE A 496 2.61 6.11 -27.76
N LEU A 497 2.43 5.03 -28.55
CA LEU A 497 1.59 5.05 -29.76
C LEU A 497 0.13 5.38 -29.45
N ARG A 498 -0.41 4.84 -28.35
CA ARG A 498 -1.76 5.19 -27.86
C ARG A 498 -1.86 6.66 -27.49
N HIS A 499 -0.87 7.21 -26.79
CA HIS A 499 -0.83 8.61 -26.39
C HIS A 499 -0.87 9.55 -27.60
N VAL A 500 -0.03 9.31 -28.61
CA VAL A 500 -0.02 10.10 -29.85
C VAL A 500 -1.37 10.03 -30.58
N SER A 501 -2.01 8.85 -30.62
CA SER A 501 -3.33 8.68 -31.27
C SER A 501 -4.50 9.40 -30.56
N ARG A 502 -4.28 9.92 -29.34
CA ARG A 502 -5.31 10.54 -28.49
C ARG A 502 -5.19 12.08 -28.41
N GLN A 503 -4.35 12.72 -29.22
CA GLN A 503 -4.24 14.19 -29.27
C GLN A 503 -5.58 14.88 -29.57
N ASN A 504 -5.85 16.02 -28.91
CA ASN A 504 -7.16 16.69 -28.89
C ASN A 504 -7.48 17.55 -30.13
N THR A 505 -7.37 16.96 -31.32
CA THR A 505 -8.03 17.50 -32.53
C THR A 505 -9.55 17.59 -32.31
N LEU A 506 -10.27 18.42 -33.08
CA LEU A 506 -11.72 18.64 -32.92
C LEU A 506 -12.55 17.36 -32.71
N THR A 507 -12.40 16.38 -33.63
CA THR A 507 -13.14 15.12 -33.55
C THR A 507 -12.69 14.23 -32.38
N GLN A 508 -11.40 14.27 -32.03
CA GLN A 508 -10.83 13.43 -30.99
C GLN A 508 -11.11 13.98 -29.58
N ALA A 509 -11.15 15.30 -29.40
CA ALA A 509 -11.52 15.96 -28.15
C ALA A 509 -12.92 15.51 -27.69
N ARG A 510 -13.92 15.53 -28.59
CA ARG A 510 -15.27 15.02 -28.29
C ARG A 510 -15.26 13.55 -27.85
N ARG A 511 -14.47 12.69 -28.54
CA ARG A 511 -14.34 11.26 -28.18
C ARG A 511 -13.67 11.04 -26.82
N ASN A 512 -12.67 11.86 -26.50
CA ASN A 512 -11.95 11.78 -25.22
C ASN A 512 -12.85 12.21 -24.05
N ILE A 513 -13.58 13.32 -24.20
CA ILE A 513 -14.54 13.82 -23.19
C ILE A 513 -15.70 12.84 -23.00
N SER A 514 -16.34 12.39 -24.08
CA SER A 514 -17.47 11.45 -24.01
C SER A 514 -17.14 10.16 -23.24
N ARG A 515 -15.93 9.61 -23.40
CA ARG A 515 -15.51 8.38 -22.70
C ARG A 515 -15.51 8.48 -21.17
N HIS A 516 -15.32 9.67 -20.60
CA HIS A 516 -15.29 9.87 -19.15
C HIS A 516 -16.61 10.45 -18.64
N TYR A 517 -17.12 11.50 -19.29
CA TYR A 517 -18.26 12.25 -18.79
C TYR A 517 -19.62 11.65 -19.19
N ASP A 518 -19.68 10.81 -20.23
CA ASP A 518 -20.91 10.09 -20.62
C ASP A 518 -20.98 8.68 -19.98
N LEU A 519 -20.21 8.41 -18.92
CA LEU A 519 -20.26 7.12 -18.21
C LEU A 519 -21.65 6.86 -17.61
N SER A 520 -22.12 7.77 -16.74
CA SER A 520 -23.46 7.76 -16.17
C SER A 520 -23.64 8.93 -15.18
N ASN A 521 -24.67 9.75 -15.36
CA ASN A 521 -25.04 10.77 -14.37
C ASN A 521 -25.40 10.15 -13.01
N ASP A 522 -26.00 8.96 -13.00
CA ASP A 522 -26.32 8.22 -11.77
C ASP A 522 -25.04 7.87 -11.02
N LEU A 523 -23.98 7.45 -11.72
CA LEU A 523 -22.67 7.20 -11.11
C LEU A 523 -22.10 8.46 -10.46
N PHE A 524 -22.04 9.58 -11.19
CA PHE A 524 -21.48 10.84 -10.69
C PHE A 524 -22.22 11.34 -9.44
N SER A 525 -23.56 11.26 -9.44
CA SER A 525 -24.38 11.66 -8.29
C SER A 525 -24.17 10.81 -7.03
N LEU A 526 -23.56 9.62 -7.15
CA LEU A 526 -23.23 8.82 -5.98
C LEU A 526 -22.06 9.40 -5.20
N PHE A 527 -21.08 10.07 -5.82
CA PHE A 527 -19.90 10.55 -5.09
C PHE A 527 -19.74 12.07 -5.04
N LEU A 528 -20.30 12.78 -6.01
CA LEU A 528 -20.42 14.24 -5.97
C LEU A 528 -21.48 14.67 -4.94
N ASP A 529 -21.44 15.93 -4.55
CA ASP A 529 -22.52 16.58 -3.79
C ASP A 529 -23.70 16.94 -4.72
N GLU A 530 -24.79 17.48 -4.17
CA GLU A 530 -26.01 17.78 -4.93
C GLU A 530 -25.83 18.87 -6.00
N THR A 531 -24.74 19.63 -5.96
CA THR A 531 -24.40 20.55 -7.03
C THR A 531 -23.88 19.85 -8.29
N MET A 532 -23.54 18.56 -8.24
CA MET A 532 -22.88 17.84 -9.34
C MET A 532 -21.61 18.55 -9.83
N THR A 533 -20.85 19.15 -8.92
CA THR A 533 -19.63 19.89 -9.27
C THR A 533 -18.41 18.96 -9.24
N TYR A 534 -17.92 18.60 -10.42
CA TYR A 534 -16.71 17.76 -10.55
C TYR A 534 -15.46 18.61 -10.79
N SER A 535 -15.17 19.48 -9.82
CA SER A 535 -13.97 20.32 -9.78
C SER A 535 -13.54 20.57 -8.33
N CYS A 536 -12.38 21.18 -8.11
CA CYS A 536 -11.95 21.58 -6.76
C CYS A 536 -13.00 22.42 -6.02
N ALA A 537 -13.24 22.10 -4.75
CA ALA A 537 -14.01 22.93 -3.81
C ALA A 537 -13.09 23.89 -3.04
N ILE A 538 -13.63 24.83 -2.26
CA ILE A 538 -12.85 25.68 -1.36
C ILE A 538 -13.42 25.55 0.04
N PHE A 539 -12.63 24.98 0.95
CA PHE A 539 -13.05 24.67 2.32
C PHE A 539 -12.59 25.75 3.30
N GLU A 540 -13.46 26.11 4.23
CA GLU A 540 -13.12 27.00 5.35
C GLU A 540 -12.52 26.21 6.53
N ARG A 541 -12.91 24.93 6.67
CA ARG A 541 -12.43 24.01 7.70
C ARG A 541 -12.41 22.55 7.20
N GLU A 542 -11.64 21.71 7.86
CA GLU A 542 -11.35 20.33 7.44
C GLU A 542 -12.57 19.37 7.43
N ASN A 543 -13.59 19.63 8.26
CA ASN A 543 -14.78 18.78 8.38
C ASN A 543 -16.05 19.45 7.83
N GLU A 544 -15.89 20.39 6.91
CA GLU A 544 -17.01 21.06 6.27
C GLU A 544 -17.67 20.18 5.20
N ASP A 545 -18.98 20.37 5.02
CA ASP A 545 -19.76 19.69 4.01
C ASP A 545 -19.28 20.06 2.59
N LEU A 546 -19.21 19.05 1.70
CA LEU A 546 -18.69 19.24 0.35
C LEU A 546 -19.52 20.25 -0.45
N LYS A 547 -20.85 20.26 -0.27
CA LYS A 547 -21.75 21.18 -0.98
C LYS A 547 -21.47 22.62 -0.61
N ASP A 548 -21.31 22.91 0.68
CA ASP A 548 -21.02 24.25 1.18
C ASP A 548 -19.69 24.74 0.60
N ALA A 549 -18.67 23.87 0.58
CA ALA A 549 -17.38 24.17 -0.02
C ALA A 549 -17.45 24.41 -1.54
N GLN A 550 -18.31 23.68 -2.26
CA GLN A 550 -18.52 23.91 -3.70
C GLN A 550 -19.27 25.21 -3.98
N LEU A 551 -20.31 25.53 -3.20
CA LEU A 551 -21.06 26.78 -3.33
C LEU A 551 -20.18 28.00 -2.98
N ARG A 552 -19.26 27.86 -2.01
CA ARG A 552 -18.23 28.88 -1.73
C ARG A 552 -17.32 29.08 -2.94
N LYS A 553 -16.79 28.00 -3.52
CA LYS A 553 -15.96 28.09 -4.74
C LYS A 553 -16.70 28.77 -5.89
N ILE A 554 -17.97 28.42 -6.11
CA ILE A 554 -18.82 29.06 -7.12
C ILE A 554 -18.99 30.55 -6.84
N THR A 555 -19.24 30.93 -5.58
CA THR A 555 -19.36 32.33 -5.15
C THR A 555 -18.10 33.12 -5.49
N LEU A 556 -16.93 32.59 -5.16
CA LEU A 556 -15.65 33.24 -5.44
C LEU A 556 -15.38 33.40 -6.95
N LEU A 557 -15.76 32.42 -7.78
CA LEU A 557 -15.68 32.55 -9.24
C LEU A 557 -16.57 33.69 -9.76
N ILE A 558 -17.80 33.81 -9.24
CA ILE A 558 -18.74 34.88 -9.62
C ILE A 558 -18.19 36.26 -9.22
N GLU A 559 -17.61 36.37 -8.02
CA GLU A 559 -17.01 37.60 -7.50
C GLU A 559 -15.79 38.03 -8.33
N LYS A 560 -14.88 37.10 -8.65
CA LYS A 560 -13.73 37.37 -9.53
C LYS A 560 -14.16 37.77 -10.94
N ALA A 561 -15.25 37.18 -11.45
CA ALA A 561 -15.78 37.52 -12.76
C ALA A 561 -16.51 38.87 -12.78
N LYS A 562 -16.84 39.48 -11.63
CA LYS A 562 -17.50 40.81 -11.54
C LYS A 562 -18.73 40.89 -12.47
N VAL A 563 -19.58 39.87 -12.40
CA VAL A 563 -20.79 39.76 -13.23
C VAL A 563 -21.88 40.70 -12.71
N ASP A 564 -22.65 41.29 -13.61
CA ASP A 564 -23.80 42.14 -13.30
C ASP A 564 -24.98 41.80 -14.23
N SER A 565 -26.13 42.43 -14.02
CA SER A 565 -27.37 42.14 -14.74
C SER A 565 -27.36 42.49 -16.23
N LYS A 566 -26.43 43.32 -16.69
CA LYS A 566 -26.31 43.77 -18.09
C LYS A 566 -25.37 42.89 -18.90
N HIS A 567 -24.47 42.17 -18.22
CA HIS A 567 -23.48 41.33 -18.88
C HIS A 567 -24.10 40.09 -19.57
N GLU A 568 -23.44 39.65 -20.63
CA GLU A 568 -23.59 38.31 -21.20
C GLU A 568 -22.35 37.46 -20.90
N VAL A 569 -22.56 36.33 -20.22
CA VAL A 569 -21.50 35.45 -19.73
C VAL A 569 -21.38 34.21 -20.61
N LEU A 570 -20.15 33.84 -20.97
CA LEU A 570 -19.81 32.56 -21.57
C LEU A 570 -19.12 31.66 -20.56
N GLU A 571 -19.60 30.42 -20.42
CA GLU A 571 -18.90 29.36 -19.70
C GLU A 571 -18.37 28.30 -20.64
N ILE A 572 -17.04 28.13 -20.66
CA ILE A 572 -16.38 27.11 -21.47
C ILE A 572 -16.15 25.86 -20.61
N GLY A 573 -16.93 24.81 -20.89
CA GLY A 573 -16.95 23.58 -20.09
C GLY A 573 -17.99 23.65 -18.97
N CYS A 574 -19.27 23.84 -19.30
CA CYS A 574 -20.31 24.17 -18.32
C CYS A 574 -20.76 23.04 -17.38
N GLY A 575 -20.20 21.84 -17.54
CA GLY A 575 -20.55 20.66 -16.74
C GLY A 575 -22.05 20.43 -16.65
N TRP A 576 -22.55 20.19 -15.43
CA TRP A 576 -23.97 19.96 -15.14
C TRP A 576 -24.78 21.25 -14.87
N GLY A 577 -24.23 22.42 -15.21
CA GLY A 577 -24.97 23.69 -15.27
C GLY A 577 -25.15 24.46 -13.95
N THR A 578 -24.56 24.02 -12.83
CA THR A 578 -24.76 24.70 -11.54
C THR A 578 -24.21 26.11 -11.52
N LEU A 579 -23.04 26.36 -12.12
CA LEU A 579 -22.46 27.71 -12.17
C LEU A 579 -23.40 28.68 -12.91
N ALA A 580 -23.95 28.27 -14.05
CA ALA A 580 -24.93 29.04 -14.81
C ALA A 580 -26.14 29.43 -13.97
N ILE A 581 -26.72 28.47 -13.24
CA ILE A 581 -27.88 28.68 -12.38
C ILE A 581 -27.55 29.69 -11.28
N GLU A 582 -26.43 29.53 -10.59
CA GLU A 582 -26.03 30.41 -9.49
C GLU A 582 -25.68 31.82 -9.95
N VAL A 583 -24.99 31.97 -11.10
CA VAL A 583 -24.68 33.27 -11.70
C VAL A 583 -25.97 34.03 -12.04
N VAL A 584 -26.90 33.40 -12.75
CA VAL A 584 -28.14 34.05 -13.19
C VAL A 584 -29.08 34.33 -12.02
N LYS A 585 -29.18 33.43 -11.02
CA LYS A 585 -29.98 33.70 -9.81
C LYS A 585 -29.51 34.94 -9.06
N ARG A 586 -28.19 35.17 -9.00
CA ARG A 586 -27.61 36.30 -8.25
C ARG A 586 -27.66 37.61 -9.01
N THR A 587 -27.51 37.56 -10.34
CA THR A 587 -27.27 38.77 -11.15
C THR A 587 -28.39 39.07 -12.14
N GLY A 588 -29.15 38.08 -12.59
CA GLY A 588 -30.14 38.23 -13.67
C GLY A 588 -29.53 38.42 -15.07
N CYS A 589 -28.22 38.18 -15.23
CA CYS A 589 -27.50 38.33 -16.49
C CYS A 589 -27.98 37.33 -17.56
N LYS A 590 -27.48 37.47 -18.80
CA LYS A 590 -27.60 36.42 -19.81
C LYS A 590 -26.43 35.45 -19.70
N TYR A 591 -26.66 34.17 -19.97
CA TYR A 591 -25.65 33.13 -19.81
C TYR A 591 -25.67 32.14 -20.96
N THR A 592 -24.51 31.87 -21.54
CA THR A 592 -24.29 30.78 -22.50
C THR A 592 -23.26 29.81 -21.92
N GLY A 593 -23.62 28.56 -21.70
CA GLY A 593 -22.66 27.50 -21.35
C GLY A 593 -22.42 26.55 -22.52
N ILE A 594 -21.19 26.10 -22.71
CA ILE A 594 -20.85 25.11 -23.74
C ILE A 594 -20.23 23.85 -23.15
N THR A 595 -20.60 22.69 -23.71
CA THR A 595 -20.02 21.38 -23.37
C THR A 595 -19.88 20.51 -24.61
N LEU A 596 -19.04 19.47 -24.51
CA LEU A 596 -18.90 18.41 -25.52
C LEU A 596 -19.63 17.11 -25.12
N SER A 597 -20.20 17.05 -23.91
CA SER A 597 -20.95 15.89 -23.40
C SER A 597 -22.45 16.07 -23.60
N GLU A 598 -23.07 15.09 -24.26
CA GLU A 598 -24.53 15.07 -24.45
C GLU A 598 -25.27 14.82 -23.14
N GLU A 599 -24.69 14.01 -22.24
CA GLU A 599 -25.30 13.69 -20.95
C GLU A 599 -25.24 14.85 -19.96
N GLN A 600 -24.15 15.64 -19.97
CA GLN A 600 -24.06 16.88 -19.22
C GLN A 600 -25.07 17.91 -19.73
N LEU A 601 -25.18 18.07 -21.05
CA LEU A 601 -26.12 19.01 -21.65
C LEU A 601 -27.57 18.71 -21.24
N LYS A 602 -28.02 17.47 -21.43
CA LYS A 602 -29.38 17.04 -21.07
C LYS A 602 -29.68 17.31 -19.59
N TYR A 603 -28.73 16.99 -18.71
CA TYR A 603 -28.88 17.20 -17.27
C TYR A 603 -28.93 18.69 -16.91
N ALA A 604 -28.04 19.50 -17.48
CA ALA A 604 -27.97 20.93 -17.25
C ALA A 604 -29.26 21.64 -17.72
N GLU A 605 -29.79 21.28 -18.89
CA GLU A 605 -31.06 21.78 -19.42
C GLU A 605 -32.25 21.43 -18.50
N SER A 606 -32.31 20.20 -17.98
CA SER A 606 -33.35 19.79 -17.02
C SER A 606 -33.29 20.67 -15.76
N ARG A 607 -32.10 20.86 -15.18
CA ARG A 607 -31.93 21.67 -13.97
C ARG A 607 -32.26 23.13 -14.16
N VAL A 608 -31.92 23.70 -15.32
CA VAL A 608 -32.30 25.08 -15.66
C VAL A 608 -33.80 25.24 -15.82
N LYS A 609 -34.48 24.26 -16.43
CA LYS A 609 -35.93 24.24 -16.56
C LYS A 609 -36.61 24.12 -15.18
N GLU A 610 -36.12 23.25 -14.31
CA GLU A 610 -36.60 23.10 -12.93
C GLU A 610 -36.41 24.39 -12.12
N ALA A 611 -35.33 25.13 -12.37
CA ALA A 611 -35.08 26.43 -11.76
C ALA A 611 -35.87 27.59 -12.38
N GLY A 612 -36.55 27.38 -13.52
CA GLY A 612 -37.32 28.40 -14.24
C GLY A 612 -36.47 29.47 -14.91
N LEU A 613 -35.24 29.15 -15.34
CA LEU A 613 -34.26 30.11 -15.85
C LEU A 613 -33.96 29.98 -17.35
N GLN A 614 -34.77 29.20 -18.09
CA GLN A 614 -34.54 28.92 -19.51
C GLN A 614 -34.55 30.16 -20.43
N ASP A 615 -35.16 31.27 -19.99
CA ASP A 615 -35.19 32.52 -20.76
C ASP A 615 -33.87 33.32 -20.67
N ARG A 616 -32.98 32.91 -19.75
CA ARG A 616 -31.72 33.61 -19.45
C ARG A 616 -30.49 32.73 -19.65
N ILE A 617 -30.64 31.41 -19.54
CA ILE A 617 -29.55 30.44 -19.68
C ILE A 617 -29.75 29.63 -20.94
N ARG A 618 -28.73 29.60 -21.80
CA ARG A 618 -28.65 28.76 -22.99
C ARG A 618 -27.45 27.82 -22.87
N PHE A 619 -27.65 26.53 -23.12
CA PHE A 619 -26.55 25.58 -23.26
C PHE A 619 -26.38 25.13 -24.70
N LEU A 620 -25.13 24.88 -25.12
CA LEU A 620 -24.81 24.43 -26.48
C LEU A 620 -23.88 23.21 -26.42
N LEU A 621 -24.20 22.20 -27.23
CA LEU A 621 -23.25 21.13 -27.55
C LEU A 621 -22.26 21.65 -28.60
N CYS A 622 -21.19 22.29 -28.17
CA CYS A 622 -20.30 23.05 -29.05
C CYS A 622 -18.87 23.01 -28.54
N ASP A 623 -17.92 22.87 -29.47
CA ASP A 623 -16.50 23.09 -29.18
C ASP A 623 -16.23 24.60 -29.17
N TYR A 624 -15.44 25.09 -28.21
CA TYR A 624 -15.14 26.53 -28.09
C TYR A 624 -14.50 27.12 -29.36
N ARG A 625 -13.77 26.29 -30.14
CA ARG A 625 -13.14 26.68 -31.41
C ARG A 625 -14.16 26.95 -32.52
N GLN A 626 -15.42 26.60 -32.32
CA GLN A 626 -16.51 26.75 -33.28
C GLN A 626 -17.45 27.91 -32.93
N LEU A 627 -17.18 28.64 -31.84
CA LEU A 627 -17.95 29.82 -31.50
C LEU A 627 -17.73 30.92 -32.56
N PRO A 628 -18.82 31.55 -33.07
CA PRO A 628 -18.69 32.62 -34.04
C PRO A 628 -18.10 33.88 -33.38
N ASP A 629 -17.11 34.48 -34.04
CA ASP A 629 -16.47 35.73 -33.61
C ASP A 629 -17.38 36.97 -33.72
N SER A 630 -18.51 36.83 -34.42
CA SER A 630 -19.53 37.87 -34.57
C SER A 630 -20.30 38.19 -33.28
N HIS A 631 -20.29 37.26 -32.31
CA HIS A 631 -20.95 37.44 -31.02
C HIS A 631 -19.91 37.63 -29.92
N LYS A 632 -20.12 38.63 -29.05
CA LYS A 632 -19.17 38.98 -27.98
C LYS A 632 -19.79 38.77 -26.60
N TYR A 633 -18.96 38.31 -25.68
CA TYR A 633 -19.33 38.07 -24.28
C TYR A 633 -18.58 39.04 -23.38
N ASP A 634 -19.26 39.65 -22.42
CA ASP A 634 -18.64 40.56 -21.47
C ASP A 634 -17.74 39.84 -20.46
N ARG A 635 -18.08 38.59 -20.16
CA ARG A 635 -17.39 37.74 -19.20
C ARG A 635 -17.21 36.34 -19.74
N ILE A 636 -16.03 35.78 -19.57
CA ILE A 636 -15.76 34.36 -19.80
C ILE A 636 -15.38 33.72 -18.47
N ILE A 637 -15.93 32.54 -18.18
CA ILE A 637 -15.50 31.69 -17.08
C ILE A 637 -15.16 30.31 -17.63
N SER A 638 -14.03 29.74 -17.25
CA SER A 638 -13.68 28.36 -17.58
C SER A 638 -13.09 27.68 -16.36
N CYS A 639 -13.69 26.57 -15.93
CA CYS A 639 -13.30 25.85 -14.74
C CYS A 639 -12.80 24.45 -15.11
N GLU A 640 -11.50 24.21 -14.95
CA GLU A 640 -10.84 22.91 -15.11
C GLU A 640 -11.13 22.23 -16.46
N MET A 641 -11.16 23.05 -17.51
CA MET A 641 -11.37 22.62 -18.90
C MET A 641 -10.05 22.59 -19.70
N ILE A 642 -9.10 23.48 -19.40
CA ILE A 642 -7.87 23.65 -20.19
C ILE A 642 -6.98 22.40 -20.16
N GLU A 643 -7.13 21.55 -19.15
CA GLU A 643 -6.52 20.23 -19.01
C GLU A 643 -6.88 19.29 -20.17
N ALA A 644 -8.01 19.53 -20.83
CA ALA A 644 -8.45 18.78 -22.02
C ALA A 644 -8.04 19.43 -23.35
N VAL A 645 -7.37 20.59 -23.34
CA VAL A 645 -6.94 21.28 -24.57
C VAL A 645 -5.70 20.60 -25.17
N GLY A 646 -4.72 20.23 -24.34
CA GLY A 646 -3.45 19.69 -24.82
C GLY A 646 -2.38 20.77 -25.01
N HIS A 647 -1.11 20.37 -24.95
CA HIS A 647 0.03 21.29 -25.00
C HIS A 647 0.09 22.12 -26.29
N GLU A 648 -0.24 21.50 -27.42
CA GLU A 648 -0.12 22.06 -28.76
C GLU A 648 -1.18 23.11 -29.09
N PHE A 649 -2.27 23.17 -28.33
CA PHE A 649 -3.46 23.97 -28.64
C PHE A 649 -3.74 25.08 -27.62
N MET A 650 -2.81 25.35 -26.69
CA MET A 650 -3.02 26.37 -25.64
C MET A 650 -3.08 27.78 -26.22
N GLU A 651 -2.25 28.10 -27.22
CA GLU A 651 -2.31 29.37 -27.95
C GLU A 651 -3.69 29.54 -28.63
N ASP A 652 -4.15 28.52 -29.35
CA ASP A 652 -5.46 28.54 -30.02
C ASP A 652 -6.62 28.72 -29.03
N PHE A 653 -6.51 28.13 -27.84
CA PHE A 653 -7.48 28.34 -26.75
C PHE A 653 -7.55 29.79 -26.33
N PHE A 654 -6.43 30.43 -25.98
CA PHE A 654 -6.44 31.83 -25.57
C PHE A 654 -6.83 32.78 -26.71
N GLY A 655 -6.42 32.48 -27.95
CA GLY A 655 -6.85 33.25 -29.13
C GLY A 655 -8.36 33.16 -29.38
N SER A 656 -8.95 31.98 -29.18
CA SER A 656 -10.42 31.79 -29.27
C SER A 656 -11.16 32.53 -28.17
N CYS A 657 -10.62 32.54 -26.94
CA CYS A 657 -11.19 33.32 -25.84
C CYS A 657 -11.14 34.82 -26.12
N ASP A 658 -9.99 35.36 -26.57
CA ASP A 658 -9.87 36.80 -26.89
C ASP A 658 -10.79 37.21 -28.05
N SER A 659 -11.00 36.32 -29.03
CA SER A 659 -11.82 36.61 -30.21
C SER A 659 -13.32 36.71 -29.89
N VAL A 660 -13.81 36.06 -28.84
CA VAL A 660 -15.23 36.15 -28.42
C VAL A 660 -15.44 37.04 -27.20
N LEU A 661 -14.38 37.57 -26.59
CA LEU A 661 -14.46 38.50 -25.47
C LEU A 661 -14.77 39.92 -25.98
N ALA A 662 -15.75 40.57 -25.36
CA ALA A 662 -16.07 41.97 -25.61
C ALA A 662 -14.92 42.89 -25.17
N GLU A 663 -14.90 44.12 -25.70
CA GLU A 663 -13.94 45.12 -25.25
C GLU A 663 -14.09 45.38 -23.76
N ASN A 664 -12.97 45.40 -23.04
CA ASN A 664 -12.93 45.48 -21.56
C ASN A 664 -13.59 44.28 -20.86
N GLY A 665 -13.71 43.15 -21.54
CA GLY A 665 -14.19 41.92 -20.93
C GLY A 665 -13.19 41.35 -19.93
N LEU A 666 -13.71 40.53 -19.02
CA LEU A 666 -12.94 39.79 -18.03
C LEU A 666 -13.01 38.28 -18.33
N PHE A 667 -11.89 37.59 -18.14
CA PHE A 667 -11.81 36.14 -18.22
C PHE A 667 -11.31 35.57 -16.88
N VAL A 668 -12.08 34.64 -16.31
CA VAL A 668 -11.69 33.87 -15.13
C VAL A 668 -11.41 32.43 -15.53
N LEU A 669 -10.18 31.98 -15.27
CA LEU A 669 -9.73 30.63 -15.57
C LEU A 669 -9.33 29.89 -14.28
N GLN A 670 -9.98 28.76 -14.00
CA GLN A 670 -9.52 27.81 -12.98
C GLN A 670 -8.89 26.59 -13.66
N PHE A 671 -7.73 26.12 -13.19
CA PHE A 671 -7.04 24.97 -13.78
C PHE A 671 -6.13 24.24 -12.81
N ILE A 672 -6.08 22.91 -12.93
CA ILE A 672 -5.07 22.05 -12.33
C ILE A 672 -3.74 22.27 -13.05
N SER A 673 -2.66 22.30 -12.29
CA SER A 673 -1.32 22.55 -12.78
C SER A 673 -0.32 21.52 -12.27
N ILE A 674 0.76 21.37 -13.02
CA ILE A 674 1.97 20.67 -12.59
C ILE A 674 3.12 21.68 -12.43
N PRO A 675 4.02 21.51 -11.44
CA PRO A 675 5.20 22.36 -11.30
C PRO A 675 6.05 22.41 -12.59
N ASP A 676 6.58 23.59 -12.90
CA ASP A 676 7.32 23.84 -14.15
C ASP A 676 8.49 22.88 -14.37
N GLU A 677 9.23 22.55 -13.31
CA GLU A 677 10.36 21.61 -13.34
C GLU A 677 9.97 20.18 -13.82
N ARG A 678 8.69 19.81 -13.72
CA ARG A 678 8.17 18.49 -14.10
C ARG A 678 7.35 18.51 -15.37
N TYR A 679 7.06 19.69 -15.91
CA TYR A 679 6.13 19.85 -17.03
C TYR A 679 6.58 19.10 -18.29
N ASP A 680 7.85 19.26 -18.69
CA ASP A 680 8.38 18.65 -19.91
C ASP A 680 8.42 17.12 -19.85
N GLU A 681 8.77 16.55 -18.70
CA GLU A 681 8.73 15.10 -18.50
C GLU A 681 7.28 14.59 -18.53
N TYR A 682 6.40 15.24 -17.76
CA TYR A 682 5.00 14.84 -17.65
C TYR A 682 4.26 14.88 -18.99
N ARG A 683 4.47 15.90 -19.83
CA ARG A 683 3.78 15.99 -21.12
C ARG A 683 4.25 14.92 -22.10
N GLN A 684 5.48 14.42 -21.96
CA GLN A 684 6.07 13.40 -22.84
C GLN A 684 5.81 11.96 -22.35
N SER A 685 5.37 11.78 -21.10
CA SER A 685 5.06 10.46 -20.52
C SER A 685 3.56 10.13 -20.58
N SER A 686 3.25 8.83 -20.63
CA SER A 686 1.91 8.33 -20.33
C SER A 686 1.86 7.77 -18.91
N ASP A 687 0.93 8.27 -18.10
CA ASP A 687 0.73 7.89 -16.70
C ASP A 687 -0.63 7.22 -16.49
N PHE A 688 -0.91 6.80 -15.26
CA PHE A 688 -2.20 6.20 -14.89
C PHE A 688 -3.39 7.08 -15.29
N ILE A 689 -3.30 8.40 -15.10
CA ILE A 689 -4.40 9.33 -15.39
C ILE A 689 -4.71 9.34 -16.88
N LYS A 690 -3.72 9.51 -17.75
CA LYS A 690 -3.90 9.53 -19.20
C LYS A 690 -4.37 8.19 -19.77
N GLU A 691 -4.06 7.09 -19.09
CA GLU A 691 -4.42 5.75 -19.58
C GLU A 691 -5.79 5.25 -19.12
N TYR A 692 -6.16 5.52 -17.87
CA TYR A 692 -7.36 4.95 -17.25
C TYR A 692 -8.48 5.95 -17.04
N ILE A 693 -8.18 7.25 -16.84
CA ILE A 693 -9.17 8.23 -16.38
C ILE A 693 -9.46 9.31 -17.43
N PHE A 694 -8.44 10.06 -17.84
CA PHE A 694 -8.54 11.20 -18.76
C PHE A 694 -7.64 11.03 -20.00
N PRO A 695 -8.06 10.20 -20.99
CA PRO A 695 -7.35 10.07 -22.25
C PRO A 695 -7.16 11.41 -22.95
N GLY A 696 -5.92 11.75 -23.30
CA GLY A 696 -5.59 13.02 -23.95
C GLY A 696 -5.45 14.21 -23.00
N GLY A 697 -5.63 14.02 -21.69
CA GLY A 697 -5.40 15.07 -20.69
C GLY A 697 -3.94 15.53 -20.65
N CYS A 698 -3.74 16.84 -20.49
CA CYS A 698 -2.44 17.46 -20.32
C CYS A 698 -2.54 18.64 -19.35
N LEU A 699 -2.10 18.43 -18.11
CA LEU A 699 -1.97 19.51 -17.13
C LEU A 699 -0.98 20.58 -17.63
N PRO A 700 -1.34 21.88 -17.65
CA PRO A 700 -0.40 22.97 -17.90
C PRO A 700 0.56 23.17 -16.73
N SER A 701 1.69 23.85 -17.01
CA SER A 701 2.44 24.56 -15.98
C SER A 701 2.08 26.04 -16.01
N LEU A 702 2.38 26.77 -14.93
CA LEU A 702 2.05 28.19 -14.85
C LEU A 702 2.82 29.00 -15.90
N SER A 703 4.10 28.69 -16.15
CA SER A 703 4.88 29.39 -17.18
C SER A 703 4.37 29.10 -18.59
N ARG A 704 4.01 27.84 -18.89
CA ARG A 704 3.48 27.46 -20.21
C ARG A 704 2.17 28.18 -20.49
N LEU A 705 1.27 28.20 -19.51
CA LEU A 705 -0.06 28.78 -19.63
C LEU A 705 0.02 30.30 -19.86
N THR A 706 0.80 31.00 -19.02
CA THR A 706 0.98 32.45 -19.16
C THR A 706 1.72 32.84 -20.44
N SER A 707 2.66 32.01 -20.91
CA SER A 707 3.34 32.23 -22.20
C SER A 707 2.39 32.07 -23.39
N ALA A 708 1.53 31.03 -23.38
CA ALA A 708 0.53 30.82 -24.43
C ALA A 708 -0.45 31.99 -24.51
N MET A 709 -0.93 32.42 -23.34
CA MET A 709 -1.84 33.55 -23.19
C MET A 709 -1.23 34.84 -23.75
N ALA A 710 -0.01 35.19 -23.35
CA ALA A 710 0.67 36.40 -23.81
C ALA A 710 0.98 36.37 -25.32
N ALA A 711 1.22 35.19 -25.89
CA ALA A 711 1.52 35.03 -27.31
C ALA A 711 0.29 35.16 -28.22
N ALA A 712 -0.89 34.74 -27.74
CA ALA A 712 -2.08 34.55 -28.57
C ALA A 712 -3.27 35.46 -28.22
N SER A 713 -3.18 36.29 -27.18
CA SER A 713 -4.29 37.13 -26.70
C SER A 713 -3.84 38.50 -26.21
N ARG A 714 -4.80 39.40 -25.98
CA ARG A 714 -4.59 40.70 -25.32
C ARG A 714 -4.85 40.65 -23.82
N LEU A 715 -4.89 39.45 -23.24
CA LEU A 715 -5.23 39.25 -21.83
C LEU A 715 -4.03 39.54 -20.93
N CYS A 716 -4.26 40.29 -19.86
CA CYS A 716 -3.31 40.52 -18.77
C CYS A 716 -3.78 39.80 -17.51
N VAL A 717 -2.85 39.22 -16.76
CA VAL A 717 -3.15 38.64 -15.43
C VAL A 717 -3.32 39.78 -14.42
N GLU A 718 -4.48 39.84 -13.78
CA GLU A 718 -4.77 40.79 -12.70
C GLU A 718 -4.58 40.13 -11.33
N HIS A 719 -5.00 38.88 -11.19
CA HIS A 719 -4.92 38.13 -9.94
C HIS A 719 -4.68 36.65 -10.19
N ILE A 720 -3.90 36.03 -9.30
CA ILE A 720 -3.68 34.59 -9.29
C ILE A 720 -3.73 34.05 -7.85
N GLU A 721 -4.41 32.93 -7.67
CA GLU A 721 -4.57 32.27 -6.37
C GLU A 721 -4.40 30.76 -6.52
N ASN A 722 -3.61 30.14 -5.63
CA ASN A 722 -3.45 28.69 -5.60
C ASN A 722 -4.41 28.06 -4.58
N ILE A 723 -5.44 27.40 -5.07
CA ILE A 723 -6.45 26.68 -4.27
C ILE A 723 -6.15 25.18 -4.15
N GLY A 724 -5.01 24.70 -4.66
CA GLY A 724 -4.69 23.27 -4.75
C GLY A 724 -4.68 22.53 -3.40
N ILE A 725 -4.48 23.23 -2.29
CA ILE A 725 -4.55 22.64 -0.95
C ILE A 725 -5.95 22.09 -0.61
N HIS A 726 -7.00 22.67 -1.19
CA HIS A 726 -8.37 22.25 -0.98
C HIS A 726 -8.72 21.00 -1.79
N TYR A 727 -8.01 20.73 -2.88
CA TYR A 727 -8.32 19.61 -3.77
C TYR A 727 -8.04 18.25 -3.11
N TYR A 728 -7.05 18.18 -2.22
CA TYR A 728 -6.85 16.99 -1.40
C TYR A 728 -8.15 16.62 -0.66
N GLN A 729 -8.76 17.58 0.02
CA GLN A 729 -9.98 17.36 0.79
C GLN A 729 -11.17 17.05 -0.13
N THR A 730 -11.30 17.73 -1.28
CA THR A 730 -12.34 17.41 -2.29
C THR A 730 -12.25 15.95 -2.75
N LEU A 731 -11.05 15.47 -3.10
CA LEU A 731 -10.83 14.10 -3.56
C LEU A 731 -11.08 13.06 -2.46
N MET A 732 -10.75 13.38 -1.21
CA MET A 732 -11.07 12.51 -0.08
C MET A 732 -12.58 12.43 0.17
N CYS A 733 -13.32 13.54 0.06
CA CYS A 733 -14.78 13.52 0.12
C CYS A 733 -15.38 12.65 -0.99
N TRP A 734 -14.92 12.81 -2.23
CA TRP A 734 -15.36 11.97 -3.36
C TRP A 734 -15.07 10.50 -3.13
N ARG A 735 -13.84 10.16 -2.72
CA ARG A 735 -13.46 8.77 -2.41
C ARG A 735 -14.35 8.19 -1.33
N ASN A 736 -14.55 8.90 -0.22
CA ASN A 736 -15.33 8.40 0.90
C ASN A 736 -16.80 8.19 0.51
N ASN A 737 -17.38 9.13 -0.23
CA ASN A 737 -18.75 8.97 -0.75
C ASN A 737 -18.86 7.78 -1.71
N PHE A 738 -17.88 7.63 -2.61
CA PHE A 738 -17.82 6.56 -3.60
C PHE A 738 -17.74 5.18 -2.91
N MET A 739 -16.80 5.01 -1.98
CA MET A 739 -16.63 3.75 -1.25
C MET A 739 -17.83 3.44 -0.35
N ALA A 740 -18.43 4.44 0.30
CA ALA A 740 -19.65 4.24 1.10
C ALA A 740 -20.87 3.78 0.28
N LYS A 741 -20.88 4.05 -1.04
CA LYS A 741 -21.96 3.69 -1.97
C LYS A 741 -21.58 2.56 -2.93
N GLN A 742 -20.53 1.79 -2.62
CA GLN A 742 -20.02 0.68 -3.46
C GLN A 742 -21.13 -0.28 -3.92
N SER A 743 -22.04 -0.71 -3.03
CA SER A 743 -23.14 -1.61 -3.39
C SER A 743 -24.10 -1.02 -4.44
N LYS A 744 -24.32 0.30 -4.42
CA LYS A 744 -25.14 0.98 -5.44
C LYS A 744 -24.40 1.07 -6.78
N ILE A 745 -23.10 1.31 -6.75
CA ILE A 745 -22.24 1.34 -7.94
C ILE A 745 -22.24 -0.03 -8.64
N LEU A 746 -22.12 -1.11 -7.87
CA LEU A 746 -22.25 -2.48 -8.40
C LEU A 746 -23.63 -2.72 -9.03
N ALA A 747 -24.70 -2.22 -8.41
CA ALA A 747 -26.06 -2.34 -8.94
C ALA A 747 -26.30 -1.56 -10.24
N LEU A 748 -25.51 -0.51 -10.53
CA LEU A 748 -25.51 0.18 -11.82
C LEU A 748 -24.78 -0.59 -12.93
N GLY A 749 -24.17 -1.74 -12.62
CA GLY A 749 -23.48 -2.61 -13.59
C GLY A 749 -21.97 -2.41 -13.69
N PHE A 750 -21.38 -1.58 -12.83
CA PHE A 750 -19.92 -1.44 -12.73
C PHE A 750 -19.32 -2.57 -11.89
N ASP A 751 -18.13 -3.05 -12.25
CA ASP A 751 -17.49 -4.17 -11.55
C ASP A 751 -16.48 -3.72 -10.48
N GLU A 752 -15.94 -4.68 -9.74
CA GLU A 752 -14.92 -4.44 -8.72
C GLU A 752 -13.62 -3.83 -9.29
N LYS A 753 -13.29 -4.10 -10.56
CA LYS A 753 -12.11 -3.49 -11.21
C LYS A 753 -12.34 -2.00 -11.44
N PHE A 754 -13.55 -1.62 -11.86
CA PHE A 754 -13.96 -0.24 -12.00
C PHE A 754 -13.84 0.51 -10.67
N ILE A 755 -14.37 -0.07 -9.59
CA ILE A 755 -14.29 0.52 -8.25
C ILE A 755 -12.82 0.72 -7.82
N ARG A 756 -11.96 -0.29 -7.96
CA ARG A 756 -10.52 -0.16 -7.64
C ARG A 756 -9.81 0.87 -8.52
N THR A 757 -10.20 0.99 -9.79
CA THR A 757 -9.64 2.00 -10.70
C THR A 757 -9.98 3.41 -10.21
N TRP A 758 -11.23 3.65 -9.80
CA TRP A 758 -11.68 4.95 -9.30
C TRP A 758 -11.13 5.29 -7.91
N GLU A 759 -11.04 4.32 -7.01
CA GLU A 759 -10.37 4.52 -5.72
C GLU A 759 -8.89 4.88 -5.91
N TYR A 760 -8.18 4.14 -6.77
CA TYR A 760 -6.79 4.44 -7.11
C TYR A 760 -6.67 5.85 -7.68
N TYR A 761 -7.57 6.25 -8.58
CA TYR A 761 -7.61 7.60 -9.14
C TYR A 761 -7.74 8.69 -8.08
N PHE A 762 -8.74 8.60 -7.20
CA PHE A 762 -8.94 9.62 -6.17
C PHE A 762 -7.73 9.73 -5.25
N ILE A 763 -7.20 8.59 -4.79
CA ILE A 763 -6.07 8.57 -3.86
C ILE A 763 -4.76 9.02 -4.54
N TYR A 764 -4.55 8.65 -5.80
CA TYR A 764 -3.39 9.08 -6.60
C TYR A 764 -3.34 10.60 -6.75
N CYS A 765 -4.47 11.21 -7.14
CA CYS A 765 -4.58 12.67 -7.24
C CYS A 765 -4.49 13.34 -5.86
N ALA A 766 -5.12 12.76 -4.83
CA ALA A 766 -5.11 13.29 -3.47
C ALA A 766 -3.68 13.36 -2.92
N ALA A 767 -2.88 12.30 -3.13
CA ALA A 767 -1.45 12.30 -2.80
C ALA A 767 -0.71 13.43 -3.54
N GLY A 768 -1.04 13.63 -4.82
CA GLY A 768 -0.49 14.70 -5.64
C GLY A 768 -0.68 16.10 -5.04
N PHE A 769 -1.92 16.45 -4.70
CA PHE A 769 -2.25 17.74 -4.10
C PHE A 769 -1.72 17.87 -2.65
N LYS A 770 -1.83 16.83 -1.84
CA LYS A 770 -1.34 16.83 -0.44
C LYS A 770 0.16 17.08 -0.36
N THR A 771 0.92 16.55 -1.32
CA THR A 771 2.37 16.73 -1.43
C THR A 771 2.78 17.96 -2.24
N ARG A 772 1.82 18.75 -2.76
CA ARG A 772 2.06 19.90 -3.65
C ARG A 772 2.82 19.56 -4.92
N THR A 773 2.75 18.29 -5.33
CA THR A 773 3.25 17.84 -6.63
C THR A 773 2.27 18.13 -7.76
N LEU A 774 1.05 18.57 -7.40
CA LEU A 774 0.04 19.20 -8.23
C LEU A 774 -0.39 20.51 -7.55
N GLY A 775 -0.81 21.49 -8.35
CA GLY A 775 -1.45 22.73 -7.88
C GLY A 775 -2.78 22.95 -8.57
N ASN A 776 -3.59 23.88 -8.09
CA ASN A 776 -4.79 24.32 -8.79
C ASN A 776 -4.90 25.83 -8.63
N TYR A 777 -5.02 26.55 -9.74
CA TYR A 777 -5.01 28.01 -9.75
C TYR A 777 -6.34 28.57 -10.23
N GLN A 778 -6.78 29.67 -9.60
CA GLN A 778 -7.77 30.59 -10.17
C GLN A 778 -7.06 31.85 -10.64
N LEU A 779 -7.30 32.23 -11.88
CA LEU A 779 -6.62 33.33 -12.57
C LEU A 779 -7.66 34.31 -13.13
N GLU A 780 -7.59 35.56 -12.72
CA GLU A 780 -8.43 36.66 -13.22
C GLU A 780 -7.65 37.46 -14.26
N GLN A 781 -8.29 37.71 -15.41
CA GLN A 781 -7.66 38.35 -16.57
C GLN A 781 -8.54 39.44 -17.13
N HIS A 782 -7.93 40.53 -17.59
CA HIS A 782 -8.62 41.62 -18.29
C HIS A 782 -8.01 41.83 -19.67
N GLN A 783 -8.83 42.23 -20.64
CA GLN A 783 -8.34 42.61 -21.96
C GLN A 783 -7.67 43.99 -21.95
N LEU A 784 -6.49 44.11 -22.55
CA LEU A 784 -5.72 45.37 -22.63
C LEU A 784 -6.50 46.51 -23.32
N LYS A 785 -6.53 47.67 -22.65
CA LYS A 785 -7.16 48.91 -23.11
C LYS A 785 -6.26 49.73 -24.03
N LEU A 786 -6.15 49.34 -25.30
CA LEU A 786 -5.32 50.09 -26.25
C LEU A 786 -5.88 51.49 -26.57
N GLU A 787 -7.21 51.64 -26.64
CA GLU A 787 -7.84 52.91 -27.02
C GLU A 787 -7.92 53.93 -25.87
N GLN A 788 -8.04 53.45 -24.62
CA GLN A 788 -8.02 54.32 -23.44
C GLN A 788 -6.60 54.83 -23.13
N LEU A 789 -5.57 53.98 -23.29
CA LEU A 789 -4.17 54.42 -23.25
C LEU A 789 -3.85 55.41 -24.37
N ARG A 790 -4.38 55.20 -25.58
CA ARG A 790 -4.24 56.15 -26.69
C ARG A 790 -4.92 57.49 -26.38
N LEU A 791 -6.13 57.49 -25.85
CA LEU A 791 -6.86 58.70 -25.44
C LEU A 791 -6.19 59.42 -24.26
N GLU A 792 -5.63 58.68 -23.30
CA GLU A 792 -4.84 59.26 -22.19
C GLU A 792 -3.52 59.86 -22.70
N LEU A 793 -2.81 59.18 -23.61
CA LEU A 793 -1.61 59.70 -24.26
C LEU A 793 -1.92 60.94 -25.11
N GLU A 794 -3.02 60.95 -25.86
CA GLU A 794 -3.49 62.12 -26.62
C GLU A 794 -3.88 63.28 -25.70
N LYS A 795 -4.57 63.01 -24.57
CA LYS A 795 -4.84 64.02 -23.53
C LYS A 795 -3.57 64.59 -22.92
N HIS A 796 -2.59 63.73 -22.61
CA HIS A 796 -1.35 64.14 -21.98
C HIS A 796 -0.46 64.94 -22.95
N GLN A 797 -0.45 64.59 -24.25
CA GLN A 797 0.16 65.42 -25.29
C GLN A 797 -0.54 66.78 -25.44
N LEU A 798 -1.87 66.84 -25.32
CA LEU A 798 -2.63 68.08 -25.35
C LEU A 798 -2.34 68.97 -24.12
N GLU A 799 -2.15 68.37 -22.94
CA GLU A 799 -1.75 69.07 -21.70
C GLU A 799 -0.32 69.58 -21.76
N LEU A 800 0.63 68.79 -22.28
CA LEU A 800 2.01 69.21 -22.55
C LEU A 800 2.04 70.39 -23.54
N GLY A 801 1.24 70.33 -24.61
CA GLY A 801 1.10 71.44 -25.55
C GLY A 801 0.54 72.72 -24.92
N LYS A 802 -0.41 72.61 -23.99
CA LYS A 802 -0.92 73.76 -23.21
C LYS A 802 0.12 74.32 -22.25
N HIS A 803 0.89 73.47 -21.56
CA HIS A 803 1.97 73.90 -20.68
C HIS A 803 3.08 74.64 -21.44
N GLN A 804 3.41 74.19 -22.65
CA GLN A 804 4.39 74.83 -23.50
C GLN A 804 3.92 76.20 -24.01
N LEU A 805 2.62 76.35 -24.30
CA LEU A 805 1.98 77.63 -24.64
C LEU A 805 1.94 78.61 -23.46
N VAL A 806 1.69 78.12 -22.24
CA VAL A 806 1.73 78.92 -21.01
C VAL A 806 3.17 79.38 -20.70
N LEU A 807 4.17 78.52 -20.88
CA LEU A 807 5.59 78.89 -20.72
C LEU A 807 6.06 79.90 -21.79
N GLU A 808 5.55 79.82 -23.03
CA GLU A 808 5.82 80.84 -24.05
C GLU A 808 5.12 82.16 -23.76
N LEU A 809 3.89 82.14 -23.24
CA LEU A 809 3.16 83.33 -22.79
C LEU A 809 3.82 83.98 -21.57
N GLU A 810 4.27 83.19 -20.58
CA GLU A 810 5.02 83.68 -19.42
C GLU A 810 6.40 84.24 -19.83
N LYS A 811 7.10 83.62 -20.79
CA LYS A 811 8.34 84.19 -21.37
C LYS A 811 8.08 85.51 -22.11
N HIS A 812 6.94 85.63 -22.80
CA HIS A 812 6.53 86.88 -23.44
C HIS A 812 6.16 87.96 -22.42
N GLN A 813 5.52 87.59 -21.30
CA GLN A 813 5.14 88.49 -20.22
C GLN A 813 6.35 88.97 -19.41
N LEU A 814 7.31 88.06 -19.11
CA LEU A 814 8.61 88.40 -18.52
C LEU A 814 9.48 89.27 -19.43
N ARG A 815 9.39 89.12 -20.77
CA ARG A 815 10.04 90.04 -21.72
C ARG A 815 9.42 91.43 -21.71
N MET A 816 8.11 91.54 -21.52
CA MET A 816 7.40 92.83 -21.42
C MET A 816 7.69 93.54 -20.08
N GLU A 817 7.78 92.79 -18.98
CA GLU A 817 8.13 93.35 -17.66
C GLU A 817 9.60 93.79 -17.56
N ASN A 818 10.53 93.08 -18.20
CA ASN A 818 11.95 93.52 -18.27
C ASN A 818 12.15 94.79 -19.13
N TRP A 819 11.29 95.03 -20.12
CA TRP A 819 11.28 96.29 -20.88
C TRP A 819 10.86 97.51 -20.02
N SER A 820 9.97 97.30 -19.05
CA SER A 820 9.52 98.33 -18.10
C SER A 820 10.63 98.78 -17.13
N VAL A 821 11.47 97.84 -16.69
CA VAL A 821 12.56 98.10 -15.73
C VAL A 821 13.81 98.73 -16.39
N GLU A 822 14.10 98.38 -17.65
CA GLU A 822 15.18 99.02 -18.42
C GLU A 822 14.86 100.48 -18.79
N VAL A 823 13.59 100.81 -19.05
CA VAL A 823 13.16 102.21 -19.33
C VAL A 823 13.19 103.08 -18.06
N GLN A 824 12.87 102.52 -16.88
CA GLN A 824 13.00 103.26 -15.61
C GLN A 824 14.46 103.49 -15.19
N SER A 825 15.38 102.57 -15.51
CA SER A 825 16.80 102.72 -15.21
C SER A 825 17.50 103.73 -16.13
N LEU A 826 17.06 103.86 -17.39
CA LEU A 826 17.54 104.88 -18.33
C LEU A 826 17.03 106.29 -18.01
N MET A 827 15.85 106.45 -17.41
CA MET A 827 15.36 107.76 -16.96
C MET A 827 16.08 108.30 -15.71
N ILE A 828 16.57 107.43 -14.82
CA ILE A 828 17.30 107.86 -13.61
C ILE A 828 18.73 108.33 -13.97
N LEU A 829 19.40 107.68 -14.94
CA LEU A 829 20.70 108.10 -15.46
C LEU A 829 20.67 109.43 -16.25
N LEU A 830 19.55 109.77 -16.88
CA LEU A 830 19.35 111.04 -17.59
C LEU A 830 19.08 112.23 -16.64
N VAL A 831 18.60 111.98 -15.41
CA VAL A 831 18.35 113.03 -14.40
C VAL A 831 19.63 113.37 -13.62
N GLU A 832 20.57 112.43 -13.45
CA GLU A 832 21.87 112.70 -12.84
C GLU A 832 22.88 113.35 -13.81
N MET A 833 22.75 113.17 -15.14
CA MET A 833 23.58 113.85 -16.14
C MET A 833 23.17 115.32 -16.44
N MET A 834 22.10 115.85 -15.83
CA MET A 834 21.71 117.26 -15.96
C MET A 834 21.98 118.12 -14.70
N LYS A 835 22.78 117.61 -13.76
CA LYS A 835 23.38 118.39 -12.67
C LYS A 835 24.87 118.11 -12.57
N GLY A 836 25.63 118.66 -13.51
CA GLY A 836 27.10 118.60 -13.58
C GLY A 836 27.61 118.98 -14.94
#